data_AF-A0A960WPJ8-F1
#
_entry.id   AF-A0A960WPJ8-F1
#
_cell.length_a   1.000
_cell.length_b   1.000
_cell.length_c   1.000
_cell.angle_alpha   90.00
_cell.angle_beta   90.00
_cell.angle_gamma   90.00
#
_symmetry.space_group_name_H-M   'P 1'
#
loop_
_entity.id
_entity.type
_entity.pdbx_description
1 polymer ?
#
loop_
_entity_poly.entity_id
_entity_poly.type
_entity_poly.pdbx_seq_one_letter_code
_entity_poly.pdbx_strand_id
1 'polypeptide(L)'
;MKTTPDGCFEGKFRSPARPRPLATSLPLFVAFVLSASALSARDWIVHSETGADTNAGILASPLSTVQAAVDKAGPGDRVVLLPEKAVYRQNIDLSRAPTGLVLEGNGVTLDGEQERENGVFATGESRNIKIFRLSAIKHRRHGFSVTGESRGFQLFGISASANGVAGLTVGDHAECWIQGGNFSGNPVSLSTSDAAETYHTDNLFEGLITFEGGRHSLTNCTLVENPSFLLLSVRGSETDADGKGGAASLVIQRLSFTKTAGSKPSVEIGPGSFVYHDASSKDVLSGFTISIHPTSELRESLYHTYPIGRDSSGSPIMAWAGGGTRYLPSNAYRILHFGKHVPQEVATKISPDNDWLGLLAPLETAAFPPPGPAFAPENSSAHAIWRWIGLAAPDAVFVPDTPEGRALGDALSLHPPAGVGMVDVFITSEGGDGVQEMVVLPRQQEGIPSAKVEMLARVSRSPNEVLNQVAANYGDRFAGSYIEALAVLARAEGGLTHRASELAKAHLEAKPDLPKNGGEIAGTLLYSIIDESWARERVLAVADMAFDAEKHPLEAMPTHNEMSDAVFMGSPILAQAGRISGEPRYFDQALQNFRFIAGLCRRDDGIYRHSPLNEAAWGRGNGFPALGLALTLQVFPENHEGYGEMRDALVAHLQDLAAHQDNDGMWHQIIDHPDSYAELTATSMIAYAIATGLEKGWLESKDWGTRLDSAWAAVKMHVATDGRNFVNVCTGTGKQATLEDYYRREAILGPDGRGAAMVMMLASKMKKLGER
;
A
#
# COMPACT_ATOMS: atom_id res chain seq x y z
N MET A 1 39.01 49.72 -4.41
CA MET A 1 40.31 50.33 -4.77
C MET A 1 41.08 49.33 -5.61
N LYS A 2 41.86 49.84 -6.56
CA LYS A 2 42.60 49.15 -7.61
C LYS A 2 43.77 48.29 -7.08
N THR A 3 44.31 47.50 -8.03
CA THR A 3 45.72 47.09 -8.26
C THR A 3 46.31 45.87 -7.54
N THR A 4 46.51 44.80 -8.34
CA THR A 4 47.70 43.91 -8.40
C THR A 4 48.99 44.74 -8.70
N PRO A 5 50.27 44.24 -8.70
CA PRO A 5 50.71 42.88 -9.10
C PRO A 5 52.10 42.34 -8.58
N ASP A 6 52.41 41.11 -9.03
CA ASP A 6 53.68 40.52 -9.50
C ASP A 6 55.01 40.52 -8.69
N GLY A 7 55.67 39.34 -8.69
CA GLY A 7 57.04 39.27 -9.25
C GLY A 7 57.99 38.13 -8.84
N CYS A 8 58.44 37.39 -9.87
CA CYS A 8 59.72 36.66 -10.07
C CYS A 8 59.92 35.18 -9.65
N PHE A 9 60.73 34.36 -10.32
CA PHE A 9 60.98 33.94 -11.74
C PHE A 9 62.15 32.91 -11.74
N GLU A 10 62.31 32.18 -12.87
CA GLU A 10 63.51 31.47 -13.42
C GLU A 10 63.64 29.95 -13.20
N GLY A 11 63.96 29.08 -14.20
CA GLY A 11 64.38 29.22 -15.62
C GLY A 11 64.19 27.89 -16.40
N LYS A 12 63.91 27.88 -17.72
CA LYS A 12 64.83 27.81 -18.92
C LYS A 12 65.55 26.42 -19.07
N PHE A 13 65.61 25.66 -20.20
CA PHE A 13 65.48 25.88 -21.66
C PHE A 13 65.39 24.55 -22.49
N ARG A 14 64.56 24.54 -23.55
CA ARG A 14 64.60 23.98 -24.95
C ARG A 14 64.91 22.50 -25.36
N SER A 15 64.18 22.12 -26.45
CA SER A 15 63.95 20.87 -27.23
C SER A 15 65.01 20.60 -28.35
N PRO A 16 64.87 19.70 -29.39
CA PRO A 16 63.75 18.84 -29.90
C PRO A 16 64.09 17.43 -30.50
N ALA A 17 63.10 16.56 -30.80
CA ALA A 17 62.97 15.72 -32.03
C ALA A 17 61.83 14.66 -31.95
N ARG A 18 61.31 14.28 -33.13
CA ARG A 18 60.09 13.48 -33.43
C ARG A 18 60.27 11.93 -33.35
N PRO A 19 59.17 11.13 -33.43
CA PRO A 19 59.05 9.80 -32.82
C PRO A 19 58.96 8.61 -33.81
N ARG A 20 59.09 7.38 -33.27
CA ARG A 20 58.30 6.13 -33.55
C ARG A 20 58.93 4.91 -32.83
N PRO A 21 58.22 3.77 -32.62
CA PRO A 21 56.92 3.57 -31.95
C PRO A 21 56.93 2.31 -31.01
N LEU A 22 55.73 1.94 -30.51
CA LEU A 22 55.33 0.62 -29.97
C LEU A 22 55.83 0.21 -28.58
N ALA A 23 54.93 0.25 -27.58
CA ALA A 23 54.08 -0.88 -27.19
C ALA A 23 53.81 -0.85 -25.68
N THR A 24 52.53 -1.05 -25.31
CA THR A 24 52.01 -1.72 -24.09
C THR A 24 52.55 -1.24 -22.74
N SER A 25 51.78 -0.83 -21.73
CA SER A 25 50.36 -0.94 -21.41
C SER A 25 50.24 -0.32 -20.01
N LEU A 26 49.33 0.63 -19.79
CA LEU A 26 48.98 1.13 -18.45
C LEU A 26 47.48 1.50 -18.46
N PRO A 27 46.69 1.13 -17.44
CA PRO A 27 45.26 1.39 -17.41
C PRO A 27 45.03 2.87 -17.08
N LEU A 28 44.33 3.58 -17.96
CA LEU A 28 43.96 4.95 -17.74
C LEU A 28 42.63 5.00 -16.98
N PHE A 29 42.71 5.50 -15.75
CA PHE A 29 41.62 6.20 -15.08
C PHE A 29 41.06 7.26 -16.05
N VAL A 30 39.87 7.02 -16.60
CA VAL A 30 39.05 8.04 -17.25
C VAL A 30 37.73 8.08 -16.50
N ALA A 31 37.45 9.26 -15.95
CA ALA A 31 36.20 9.60 -15.33
C ALA A 31 35.02 9.26 -16.26
N PHE A 32 34.22 8.27 -15.88
CA PHE A 32 32.84 8.19 -16.33
C PHE A 32 32.00 9.00 -15.35
N VAL A 33 31.61 10.19 -15.80
CA VAL A 33 30.38 10.82 -15.37
C VAL A 33 29.27 9.80 -15.61
N LEU A 34 28.86 9.07 -14.58
CA LEU A 34 27.60 8.34 -14.61
C LEU A 34 26.50 9.41 -14.50
N SER A 35 26.15 9.96 -15.66
CA SER A 35 24.79 10.37 -15.90
C SER A 35 23.92 9.14 -15.68
N ALA A 36 23.39 8.96 -14.46
CA ALA A 36 22.14 8.25 -14.27
C ALA A 36 21.04 9.09 -14.95
N SER A 37 21.06 9.07 -16.27
CA SER A 37 19.86 9.34 -17.05
C SER A 37 18.84 8.34 -16.53
N ALA A 38 17.68 8.84 -16.10
CA ALA A 38 16.51 7.99 -15.96
C ALA A 38 16.43 7.16 -17.25
N LEU A 39 16.67 5.85 -17.16
CA LEU A 39 16.55 4.95 -18.30
C LEU A 39 15.08 5.07 -18.75
N SER A 40 14.83 5.84 -19.81
CA SER A 40 13.50 5.89 -20.39
C SER A 40 13.19 4.48 -20.89
N ALA A 41 12.02 3.95 -20.53
CA ALA A 41 11.48 2.71 -21.08
C ALA A 41 11.73 2.64 -22.59
N ARG A 42 12.41 1.58 -23.04
CA ARG A 42 12.77 1.38 -24.44
C ARG A 42 11.70 0.57 -25.16
N ASP A 43 11.47 0.90 -26.44
CA ASP A 43 10.67 0.08 -27.34
C ASP A 43 11.52 -1.01 -28.02
N TRP A 44 11.07 -2.26 -27.92
CA TRP A 44 11.55 -3.43 -28.63
C TRP A 44 10.57 -3.79 -29.74
N ILE A 45 10.94 -3.52 -30.98
CA ILE A 45 10.08 -3.78 -32.14
C ILE A 45 10.25 -5.20 -32.63
N VAL A 46 9.15 -5.95 -32.72
CA VAL A 46 9.08 -7.29 -33.30
C VAL A 46 8.27 -7.23 -34.58
N HIS A 47 8.77 -7.82 -35.66
CA HIS A 47 8.06 -7.87 -36.94
C HIS A 47 8.09 -9.29 -37.52
N SER A 48 6.91 -9.89 -37.69
CA SER A 48 6.77 -11.31 -38.07
C SER A 48 7.38 -11.65 -39.43
N GLU A 49 7.35 -10.72 -40.39
CA GLU A 49 7.82 -10.97 -41.77
C GLU A 49 9.25 -10.47 -42.05
N THR A 50 9.68 -9.37 -41.44
CA THR A 50 10.93 -8.67 -41.79
C THR A 50 11.98 -8.71 -40.67
N GLY A 51 11.62 -9.25 -39.50
CA GLY A 51 12.51 -9.32 -38.35
C GLY A 51 13.57 -10.41 -38.46
N ALA A 52 14.62 -10.27 -37.66
CA ALA A 52 15.60 -11.32 -37.37
C ALA A 52 16.09 -11.18 -35.93
N ASP A 53 16.21 -12.27 -35.16
CA ASP A 53 16.53 -12.18 -33.71
C ASP A 53 17.96 -11.68 -33.43
N THR A 54 18.82 -11.68 -34.44
CA THR A 54 20.15 -11.01 -34.41
C THR A 54 20.06 -9.48 -34.49
N ASN A 55 18.90 -8.93 -34.80
CA ASN A 55 18.71 -7.49 -34.98
C ASN A 55 18.69 -6.72 -33.65
N ALA A 56 18.78 -5.39 -33.77
CA ALA A 56 18.83 -4.47 -32.64
C ALA A 56 17.48 -4.26 -31.93
N GLY A 57 16.36 -4.71 -32.53
CA GLY A 57 15.01 -4.57 -31.96
C GLY A 57 14.45 -3.17 -32.02
N ILE A 58 14.78 -2.43 -33.08
CA ILE A 58 14.26 -1.08 -33.35
C ILE A 58 13.45 -1.10 -34.64
N LEU A 59 12.67 -0.06 -34.92
CA LEU A 59 11.78 -0.03 -36.10
C LEU A 59 12.50 -0.29 -37.43
N ALA A 60 13.73 0.21 -37.58
CA ALA A 60 14.54 0.01 -38.78
C ALA A 60 15.20 -1.39 -38.86
N SER A 61 15.25 -2.13 -37.75
CA SER A 61 15.90 -3.44 -37.62
C SER A 61 15.18 -4.25 -36.51
N PRO A 62 13.98 -4.77 -36.80
CA PRO A 62 13.13 -5.40 -35.79
C PRO A 62 13.56 -6.85 -35.50
N LEU A 63 13.17 -7.37 -34.34
CA LEU A 63 13.35 -8.78 -33.99
C LEU A 63 12.31 -9.65 -34.71
N SER A 64 12.60 -10.94 -34.93
CA SER A 64 11.65 -11.87 -35.57
C SER A 64 10.67 -12.49 -34.58
N THR A 65 11.12 -12.80 -33.37
CA THR A 65 10.32 -13.47 -32.34
C THR A 65 10.04 -12.55 -31.17
N VAL A 66 8.90 -12.80 -30.52
CA VAL A 66 8.51 -12.02 -29.33
C VAL A 66 9.34 -12.43 -28.14
N GLN A 67 9.69 -13.71 -28.03
CA GLN A 67 10.56 -14.19 -26.96
C GLN A 67 11.92 -13.51 -26.98
N ALA A 68 12.54 -13.32 -28.16
CA ALA A 68 13.82 -12.62 -28.25
C ALA A 68 13.73 -11.16 -27.79
N ALA A 69 12.58 -10.51 -27.90
CA ALA A 69 12.35 -9.17 -27.38
C ALA A 69 12.17 -9.18 -25.86
N VAL A 70 11.38 -10.12 -25.33
CA VAL A 70 11.19 -10.31 -23.88
C VAL A 70 12.53 -10.60 -23.20
N ASP A 71 13.35 -11.51 -23.76
CA ASP A 71 14.64 -11.91 -23.21
C ASP A 71 15.67 -10.77 -23.20
N LYS A 72 15.52 -9.77 -24.09
CA LYS A 72 16.40 -8.60 -24.18
C LYS A 72 15.88 -7.39 -23.40
N ALA A 73 14.62 -7.40 -22.99
CA ALA A 73 13.98 -6.27 -22.34
C ALA A 73 14.56 -6.02 -20.94
N GLY A 74 14.66 -4.74 -20.56
CA GLY A 74 14.92 -4.29 -19.19
C GLY A 74 13.63 -3.95 -18.44
N PRO A 75 13.72 -3.63 -17.13
CA PRO A 75 12.57 -3.20 -16.34
C PRO A 75 11.86 -1.99 -16.94
N GLY A 76 10.54 -2.07 -17.07
CA GLY A 76 9.70 -0.99 -17.63
C GLY A 76 9.69 -0.87 -19.15
N ASP A 77 10.47 -1.67 -19.88
CA ASP A 77 10.52 -1.64 -21.35
C ASP A 77 9.19 -2.09 -21.99
N ARG A 78 9.02 -1.73 -23.27
CA ARG A 78 7.85 -2.11 -24.06
C ARG A 78 8.23 -2.95 -25.27
N VAL A 79 7.56 -4.08 -25.47
CA VAL A 79 7.64 -4.90 -26.68
C VAL A 79 6.46 -4.58 -27.57
N VAL A 80 6.71 -4.16 -28.81
CA VAL A 80 5.66 -3.74 -29.77
C VAL A 80 5.62 -4.69 -30.95
N LEU A 81 4.47 -5.30 -31.20
CA LEU A 81 4.29 -6.31 -32.25
C LEU A 81 3.81 -5.67 -33.55
N LEU A 82 4.45 -6.01 -34.67
CA LEU A 82 4.10 -5.52 -36.00
C LEU A 82 4.09 -6.65 -37.05
N PRO A 83 3.41 -6.48 -38.19
CA PRO A 83 2.42 -5.43 -38.44
C PRO A 83 1.16 -5.67 -37.58
N GLU A 84 0.33 -4.63 -37.48
CA GLU A 84 -0.95 -4.71 -36.76
C GLU A 84 -1.80 -5.86 -37.30
N LYS A 85 -2.45 -6.63 -36.41
CA LYS A 85 -3.31 -7.79 -36.75
C LYS A 85 -2.60 -8.96 -37.45
N ALA A 86 -1.27 -9.01 -37.41
CA ALA A 86 -0.53 -10.15 -37.94
C ALA A 86 -0.76 -11.44 -37.14
N VAL A 87 -0.47 -12.58 -37.78
CA VAL A 87 -0.48 -13.90 -37.14
C VAL A 87 0.95 -14.32 -36.80
N TYR A 88 1.17 -14.64 -35.54
CA TYR A 88 2.44 -15.13 -35.01
C TYR A 88 2.29 -16.57 -34.56
N ARG A 89 3.08 -17.48 -35.13
CA ARG A 89 3.08 -18.91 -34.79
C ARG A 89 4.10 -19.21 -33.70
N GLN A 90 3.87 -18.68 -32.50
CA GLN A 90 4.78 -18.83 -31.35
C GLN A 90 4.00 -18.76 -30.03
N ASN A 91 4.68 -19.17 -28.96
CA ASN A 91 4.24 -18.90 -27.59
C ASN A 91 5.06 -17.74 -27.01
N ILE A 92 4.58 -17.15 -25.93
CA ILE A 92 5.30 -16.15 -25.17
C ILE A 92 5.44 -16.64 -23.73
N ASP A 93 6.68 -16.86 -23.30
CA ASP A 93 7.04 -17.17 -21.93
C ASP A 93 7.46 -15.89 -21.21
N LEU A 94 6.63 -15.44 -20.29
CA LEU A 94 6.84 -14.27 -19.46
C LEU A 94 7.40 -14.60 -18.07
N SER A 95 7.68 -15.88 -17.79
CA SER A 95 8.16 -16.34 -16.48
C SER A 95 9.46 -15.67 -16.02
N ARG A 96 10.26 -15.18 -16.97
CA ARG A 96 11.52 -14.45 -16.72
C ARG A 96 11.49 -13.01 -17.24
N ALA A 97 10.31 -12.50 -17.57
CA ALA A 97 10.16 -11.12 -18.02
C ALA A 97 10.53 -10.15 -16.88
N PRO A 98 11.20 -9.03 -17.20
CA PRO A 98 11.56 -8.03 -16.20
C PRO A 98 10.32 -7.31 -15.66
N THR A 99 10.42 -6.81 -14.43
CA THR A 99 9.34 -6.07 -13.77
C THR A 99 8.89 -4.87 -14.60
N GLY A 100 7.58 -4.70 -14.75
CA GLY A 100 7.01 -3.53 -15.45
C GLY A 100 6.97 -3.64 -16.98
N LEU A 101 7.28 -4.81 -17.55
CA LEU A 101 7.25 -5.03 -19.00
C LEU A 101 5.86 -4.72 -19.59
N VAL A 102 5.83 -4.01 -20.71
CA VAL A 102 4.61 -3.77 -21.50
C VAL A 102 4.67 -4.54 -22.82
N LEU A 103 3.73 -5.44 -23.06
CA LEU A 103 3.54 -6.12 -24.34
C LEU A 103 2.40 -5.46 -25.13
N GLU A 104 2.74 -4.63 -26.10
CA GLU A 104 1.80 -4.00 -27.02
C GLU A 104 1.56 -4.92 -28.22
N GLY A 105 0.48 -5.70 -28.13
CA GLY A 105 0.12 -6.72 -29.11
C GLY A 105 -0.37 -6.18 -30.45
N ASN A 106 -0.83 -4.92 -30.55
CA ASN A 106 -1.33 -4.34 -31.81
C ASN A 106 -2.35 -5.23 -32.55
N GLY A 107 -3.25 -5.89 -31.84
CA GLY A 107 -4.27 -6.77 -32.41
C GLY A 107 -3.73 -8.09 -33.00
N VAL A 108 -2.45 -8.42 -32.77
CA VAL A 108 -1.83 -9.67 -33.23
C VAL A 108 -2.56 -10.89 -32.67
N THR A 109 -2.53 -11.96 -33.46
CA THR A 109 -3.00 -13.30 -33.07
C THR A 109 -1.81 -14.26 -32.91
N LEU A 110 -1.67 -14.84 -31.73
CA LEU A 110 -0.83 -16.01 -31.48
C LEU A 110 -1.59 -17.27 -31.89
N ASP A 111 -0.99 -18.07 -32.77
CA ASP A 111 -1.60 -19.27 -33.35
C ASP A 111 -0.88 -20.56 -32.90
N GLY A 112 -1.62 -21.40 -32.18
CA GLY A 112 -1.18 -22.66 -31.59
C GLY A 112 -1.28 -23.91 -32.48
N GLU A 113 -1.76 -23.82 -33.73
CA GLU A 113 -2.09 -24.97 -34.62
C GLU A 113 -0.96 -26.01 -34.83
N GLN A 114 0.30 -25.68 -34.51
CA GLN A 114 1.44 -26.60 -34.53
C GLN A 114 1.82 -27.10 -33.13
N GLU A 115 0.86 -27.67 -32.41
CA GLU A 115 1.13 -28.41 -31.16
C GLU A 115 1.68 -27.59 -29.99
N ARG A 116 1.38 -26.29 -29.94
CA ARG A 116 1.87 -25.41 -28.88
C ARG A 116 1.01 -25.47 -27.62
N GLU A 117 1.63 -25.54 -26.45
CA GLU A 117 0.94 -25.71 -25.16
C GLU A 117 0.08 -24.49 -24.76
N ASN A 118 0.69 -23.36 -24.41
CA ASN A 118 -0.02 -22.13 -23.99
C ASN A 118 0.31 -20.96 -24.92
N GLY A 119 -0.62 -20.03 -25.14
CA GLY A 119 -0.34 -18.82 -25.93
C GLY A 119 0.62 -17.87 -25.25
N VAL A 120 0.16 -17.26 -24.16
CA VAL A 120 1.01 -16.50 -23.25
C VAL A 120 0.98 -17.18 -21.89
N PHE A 121 2.15 -17.42 -21.30
CA PHE A 121 2.21 -17.97 -19.96
C PHE A 121 3.28 -17.30 -19.10
N ALA A 122 3.01 -17.22 -17.81
CA ALA A 122 3.95 -16.85 -16.77
C ALA A 122 3.83 -17.85 -15.61
N THR A 123 4.93 -18.48 -15.27
CA THR A 123 5.08 -19.38 -14.14
C THR A 123 6.20 -18.84 -13.26
N GLY A 124 5.92 -18.44 -12.02
CA GLY A 124 6.93 -17.92 -11.10
C GLY A 124 6.61 -16.52 -10.56
N GLU A 125 7.62 -15.66 -10.41
CA GLU A 125 7.56 -14.40 -9.64
C GLU A 125 7.50 -13.12 -10.50
N SER A 126 6.87 -13.17 -11.67
CA SER A 126 6.78 -12.02 -12.57
C SER A 126 5.96 -10.87 -11.95
N ARG A 127 6.42 -9.62 -12.10
CA ARG A 127 5.80 -8.44 -11.48
C ARG A 127 5.39 -7.35 -12.48
N ASN A 128 4.19 -6.80 -12.31
CA ASN A 128 3.72 -5.58 -12.98
C ASN A 128 3.73 -5.64 -14.51
N ILE A 129 3.40 -6.78 -15.11
CA ILE A 129 3.40 -6.95 -16.57
C ILE A 129 2.06 -6.48 -17.17
N LYS A 130 2.12 -5.73 -18.27
CA LYS A 130 0.93 -5.28 -19.00
C LYS A 130 0.88 -5.90 -20.39
N ILE A 131 -0.29 -6.37 -20.81
CA ILE A 131 -0.52 -6.92 -22.14
C ILE A 131 -1.69 -6.18 -22.78
N PHE A 132 -1.49 -5.64 -23.97
CA PHE A 132 -2.50 -4.90 -24.71
C PHE A 132 -2.83 -5.59 -26.03
N ARG A 133 -4.12 -5.73 -26.34
CA ARG A 133 -4.66 -6.09 -27.67
C ARG A 133 -3.96 -7.29 -28.29
N LEU A 134 -3.95 -8.41 -27.58
CA LEU A 134 -3.33 -9.66 -28.03
C LEU A 134 -4.35 -10.79 -28.03
N SER A 135 -4.35 -11.60 -29.09
CA SER A 135 -5.24 -12.74 -29.22
C SER A 135 -4.46 -14.05 -29.15
N ALA A 136 -4.99 -15.08 -28.50
CA ALA A 136 -4.41 -16.41 -28.44
C ALA A 136 -5.43 -17.46 -28.88
N ILE A 137 -5.11 -18.18 -29.96
CA ILE A 137 -6.03 -19.16 -30.57
C ILE A 137 -5.37 -20.52 -30.80
N LYS A 138 -6.19 -21.57 -30.75
CA LYS A 138 -5.80 -22.93 -31.14
C LYS A 138 -4.61 -23.50 -30.35
N HIS A 139 -4.37 -23.04 -29.13
CA HIS A 139 -3.36 -23.64 -28.24
C HIS A 139 -3.89 -24.93 -27.61
N ARG A 140 -3.01 -25.93 -27.39
CA ARG A 140 -3.39 -27.23 -26.82
C ARG A 140 -3.97 -27.13 -25.42
N ARG A 141 -3.52 -26.15 -24.63
CA ARG A 141 -3.97 -25.91 -23.27
C ARG A 141 -4.65 -24.55 -23.16
N HIS A 142 -3.93 -23.53 -22.71
CA HIS A 142 -4.53 -22.26 -22.31
C HIS A 142 -4.19 -21.15 -23.32
N GLY A 143 -5.14 -20.25 -23.58
CA GLY A 143 -4.82 -19.02 -24.31
C GLY A 143 -3.84 -18.16 -23.52
N PHE A 144 -4.22 -17.85 -22.27
CA PHE A 144 -3.41 -17.13 -21.28
C PHE A 144 -3.33 -17.93 -19.98
N SER A 145 -2.14 -17.99 -19.38
CA SER A 145 -1.91 -18.68 -18.10
C SER A 145 -0.98 -17.88 -17.20
N VAL A 146 -1.42 -17.50 -16.01
CA VAL A 146 -0.59 -16.79 -15.02
C VAL A 146 -0.65 -17.54 -13.70
N THR A 147 0.49 -18.04 -13.24
CA THR A 147 0.58 -18.97 -12.10
C THR A 147 1.82 -18.67 -11.27
N GLY A 148 1.93 -19.33 -10.12
CA GLY A 148 2.94 -19.05 -9.10
C GLY A 148 2.68 -17.75 -8.34
N GLU A 149 3.74 -17.00 -8.15
CA GLU A 149 3.84 -15.82 -7.29
C GLU A 149 3.65 -14.49 -8.04
N SER A 150 3.15 -14.58 -9.27
CA SER A 150 3.10 -13.48 -10.22
C SER A 150 2.06 -12.42 -9.83
N ARG A 151 2.46 -11.17 -9.60
CA ARG A 151 1.55 -10.08 -9.14
C ARG A 151 1.57 -8.89 -10.09
N GLY A 152 0.50 -8.09 -10.12
CA GLY A 152 0.50 -6.89 -10.97
C GLY A 152 0.19 -7.13 -12.45
N PHE A 153 -0.36 -8.28 -12.86
CA PHE A 153 -0.64 -8.52 -14.30
C PHE A 153 -1.85 -7.74 -14.77
N GLN A 154 -1.72 -6.97 -15.85
CA GLN A 154 -2.81 -6.15 -16.40
C GLN A 154 -3.04 -6.50 -17.87
N LEU A 155 -4.19 -7.06 -18.19
CA LEU A 155 -4.56 -7.60 -19.49
C LEU A 155 -5.69 -6.74 -20.10
N PHE A 156 -5.39 -6.01 -21.18
CA PHE A 156 -6.30 -5.06 -21.80
C PHE A 156 -6.65 -5.46 -23.22
N GLY A 157 -7.94 -5.67 -23.50
CA GLY A 157 -8.43 -5.98 -24.84
C GLY A 157 -7.88 -7.30 -25.39
N ILE A 158 -7.61 -8.28 -24.53
CA ILE A 158 -7.11 -9.59 -24.94
C ILE A 158 -8.25 -10.48 -25.44
N SER A 159 -7.95 -11.43 -26.33
CA SER A 159 -8.95 -12.45 -26.70
C SER A 159 -8.36 -13.84 -26.70
N ALA A 160 -9.14 -14.83 -26.27
CA ALA A 160 -8.73 -16.22 -26.31
C ALA A 160 -9.86 -17.08 -26.87
N SER A 161 -9.59 -17.85 -27.91
CA SER A 161 -10.59 -18.72 -28.51
C SER A 161 -10.06 -20.02 -29.10
N ALA A 162 -10.92 -21.04 -29.11
CA ALA A 162 -10.60 -22.37 -29.63
C ALA A 162 -9.34 -23.01 -28.99
N ASN A 163 -9.06 -22.71 -27.71
CA ASN A 163 -7.97 -23.35 -26.96
C ASN A 163 -8.45 -24.64 -26.30
N GLY A 164 -7.57 -25.61 -26.08
CA GLY A 164 -7.93 -26.96 -25.67
C GLY A 164 -8.35 -27.14 -24.21
N VAL A 165 -8.05 -26.18 -23.32
CA VAL A 165 -8.44 -26.23 -21.89
C VAL A 165 -9.20 -24.97 -21.49
N ALA A 166 -8.51 -23.81 -21.42
CA ALA A 166 -9.15 -22.58 -20.98
C ALA A 166 -8.74 -21.35 -21.80
N GLY A 167 -9.62 -20.35 -21.88
CA GLY A 167 -9.27 -19.04 -22.41
C GLY A 167 -8.25 -18.32 -21.54
N LEU A 168 -8.52 -18.27 -20.23
CA LEU A 168 -7.64 -17.72 -19.21
C LEU A 168 -7.58 -18.66 -17.99
N THR A 169 -6.36 -18.90 -17.49
CA THR A 169 -6.12 -19.61 -16.23
C THR A 169 -5.26 -18.76 -15.30
N VAL A 170 -5.70 -18.59 -14.05
CA VAL A 170 -4.95 -17.88 -13.00
C VAL A 170 -4.87 -18.74 -11.74
N GLY A 171 -3.70 -19.15 -11.30
CA GLY A 171 -3.55 -20.12 -10.20
C GLY A 171 -2.52 -19.71 -9.15
N ASP A 172 -2.33 -20.58 -8.15
CA ASP A 172 -1.45 -20.36 -7.00
C ASP A 172 -1.78 -19.05 -6.26
N HIS A 173 -0.97 -18.01 -6.42
CA HIS A 173 -1.20 -16.71 -5.81
C HIS A 173 -1.10 -15.60 -6.83
N ALA A 174 -1.37 -15.91 -8.10
CA ALA A 174 -1.26 -14.95 -9.16
C ALA A 174 -2.36 -13.87 -9.05
N GLU A 175 -2.02 -12.63 -9.41
CA GLU A 175 -2.96 -11.51 -9.40
C GLU A 175 -3.06 -10.88 -10.79
N CYS A 176 -4.28 -10.82 -11.32
CA CYS A 176 -4.58 -10.31 -12.65
C CYS A 176 -5.75 -9.31 -12.66
N TRP A 177 -5.57 -8.19 -13.37
CA TRP A 177 -6.66 -7.30 -13.81
C TRP A 177 -6.91 -7.50 -15.29
N ILE A 178 -8.16 -7.73 -15.66
CA ILE A 178 -8.55 -8.02 -17.04
C ILE A 178 -9.66 -7.06 -17.45
N GLN A 179 -9.41 -6.26 -18.48
CA GLN A 179 -10.37 -5.31 -19.01
C GLN A 179 -10.63 -5.49 -20.51
N GLY A 180 -11.89 -5.52 -20.91
CA GLY A 180 -12.29 -5.59 -22.33
C GLY A 180 -11.92 -6.90 -23.03
N GLY A 181 -11.77 -7.99 -22.28
CA GLY A 181 -11.38 -9.30 -22.78
C GLY A 181 -12.53 -10.09 -23.41
N ASN A 182 -12.22 -10.95 -24.38
CA ASN A 182 -13.19 -11.87 -25.01
C ASN A 182 -12.69 -13.32 -24.95
N PHE A 183 -13.38 -14.13 -24.17
CA PHE A 183 -13.08 -15.55 -23.96
C PHE A 183 -14.23 -16.37 -24.56
N SER A 184 -14.07 -16.84 -25.79
CA SER A 184 -15.13 -17.53 -26.54
C SER A 184 -14.64 -18.81 -27.21
N GLY A 185 -15.52 -19.80 -27.37
CA GLY A 185 -15.17 -21.08 -28.00
C GLY A 185 -14.09 -21.90 -27.31
N ASN A 186 -13.84 -21.69 -26.00
CA ASN A 186 -12.96 -22.53 -25.18
C ASN A 186 -13.81 -23.49 -24.32
N PRO A 187 -13.31 -24.67 -23.92
CA PRO A 187 -14.01 -25.56 -22.99
C PRO A 187 -14.33 -24.88 -21.66
N VAL A 188 -13.37 -24.12 -21.12
CA VAL A 188 -13.55 -23.24 -19.96
C VAL A 188 -13.15 -21.82 -20.36
N SER A 189 -14.00 -20.85 -20.07
CA SER A 189 -13.73 -19.44 -20.38
C SER A 189 -12.66 -18.88 -19.45
N LEU A 190 -12.83 -19.11 -18.16
CA LEU A 190 -11.95 -18.68 -17.09
C LEU A 190 -11.86 -19.77 -16.02
N SER A 191 -10.64 -20.05 -15.57
CA SER A 191 -10.40 -20.96 -14.45
C SER A 191 -9.42 -20.33 -13.47
N THR A 192 -9.80 -20.23 -12.20
CA THR A 192 -8.88 -19.87 -11.12
C THR A 192 -8.73 -20.99 -10.10
N SER A 193 -7.60 -20.99 -9.41
CA SER A 193 -7.24 -21.99 -8.39
C SER A 193 -6.47 -21.35 -7.23
N ASP A 194 -6.48 -22.02 -6.08
CA ASP A 194 -5.72 -21.71 -4.86
C ASP A 194 -6.08 -20.35 -4.23
N ALA A 195 -5.13 -19.41 -4.19
CA ALA A 195 -5.27 -18.06 -3.63
C ALA A 195 -5.11 -16.98 -4.71
N ALA A 196 -5.45 -17.33 -5.96
CA ALA A 196 -5.43 -16.42 -7.08
C ALA A 196 -6.39 -15.23 -6.88
N GLU A 197 -6.01 -14.07 -7.42
CA GLU A 197 -6.83 -12.88 -7.39
C GLU A 197 -7.11 -12.38 -8.81
N THR A 198 -8.38 -12.24 -9.16
CA THR A 198 -8.74 -11.80 -10.52
C THR A 198 -9.83 -10.74 -10.54
N TYR A 199 -9.57 -9.66 -11.26
CA TYR A 199 -10.46 -8.51 -11.34
C TYR A 199 -10.87 -8.28 -12.79
N HIS A 200 -12.15 -8.52 -13.10
CA HIS A 200 -12.66 -8.51 -14.46
C HIS A 200 -13.57 -7.30 -14.70
N THR A 201 -13.33 -6.54 -15.76
CA THR A 201 -14.14 -5.38 -16.16
C THR A 201 -14.43 -5.40 -17.65
N ASP A 202 -15.70 -5.23 -18.06
CA ASP A 202 -16.09 -5.18 -19.48
C ASP A 202 -15.71 -6.44 -20.28
N ASN A 203 -15.64 -7.60 -19.63
CA ASN A 203 -15.23 -8.86 -20.27
C ASN A 203 -16.43 -9.66 -20.78
N LEU A 204 -16.25 -10.40 -21.87
CA LEU A 204 -17.19 -11.39 -22.37
C LEU A 204 -16.65 -12.80 -22.13
N PHE A 205 -17.47 -13.66 -21.52
CA PHE A 205 -17.18 -15.06 -21.27
C PHE A 205 -18.27 -15.94 -21.88
N GLU A 206 -17.90 -16.82 -22.80
CA GLU A 206 -18.79 -17.85 -23.35
C GLU A 206 -18.50 -19.20 -22.70
N GLY A 207 -19.49 -19.78 -22.02
CA GLY A 207 -19.33 -21.04 -21.30
C GLY A 207 -18.82 -20.90 -19.86
N LEU A 208 -18.25 -21.98 -19.34
CA LEU A 208 -18.00 -22.16 -17.91
C LEU A 208 -16.92 -21.21 -17.37
N ILE A 209 -17.21 -20.58 -16.24
CA ILE A 209 -16.25 -19.88 -15.38
C ILE A 209 -16.12 -20.66 -14.07
N THR A 210 -14.89 -20.88 -13.63
CA THR A 210 -14.59 -21.53 -12.35
C THR A 210 -13.71 -20.63 -11.50
N PHE A 211 -14.12 -20.43 -10.25
CA PHE A 211 -13.35 -19.78 -9.20
C PHE A 211 -13.12 -20.76 -8.06
N GLU A 212 -11.91 -21.30 -7.95
CA GLU A 212 -11.54 -22.25 -6.91
C GLU A 212 -10.55 -21.60 -5.92
N GLY A 213 -11.06 -21.12 -4.79
CA GLY A 213 -10.34 -20.30 -3.80
C GLY A 213 -9.99 -18.90 -4.30
N GLY A 214 -9.48 -18.04 -3.42
CA GLY A 214 -9.00 -16.70 -3.79
C GLY A 214 -10.06 -15.59 -3.80
N ARG A 215 -9.73 -14.44 -4.41
CA ARG A 215 -10.58 -13.23 -4.42
C ARG A 215 -10.84 -12.72 -5.82
N HIS A 216 -12.12 -12.55 -6.17
CA HIS A 216 -12.52 -12.28 -7.55
C HIS A 216 -13.55 -11.17 -7.68
N SER A 217 -13.55 -10.49 -8.84
CA SER A 217 -14.64 -9.60 -9.21
C SER A 217 -15.02 -9.70 -10.69
N LEU A 218 -16.32 -9.56 -10.96
CA LEU A 218 -16.91 -9.42 -12.28
C LEU A 218 -17.67 -8.10 -12.34
N THR A 219 -17.14 -7.10 -13.03
CA THR A 219 -17.76 -5.79 -13.20
C THR A 219 -18.15 -5.58 -14.66
N ASN A 220 -19.41 -5.30 -14.95
CA ASN A 220 -19.91 -5.05 -16.31
C ASN A 220 -19.56 -6.19 -17.31
N CYS A 221 -19.50 -7.43 -16.82
CA CYS A 221 -19.14 -8.58 -17.63
C CYS A 221 -20.38 -9.21 -18.27
N THR A 222 -20.22 -9.77 -19.47
CA THR A 222 -21.27 -10.50 -20.18
C THR A 222 -20.97 -11.99 -20.15
N LEU A 223 -21.90 -12.76 -19.58
CA LEU A 223 -21.91 -14.21 -19.69
C LEU A 223 -22.72 -14.62 -20.90
N VAL A 224 -22.17 -15.46 -21.75
CA VAL A 224 -22.85 -16.02 -22.92
C VAL A 224 -23.05 -17.51 -22.70
N GLU A 225 -24.29 -17.96 -22.85
CA GLU A 225 -24.63 -19.37 -22.75
C GLU A 225 -23.88 -20.20 -23.80
N ASN A 226 -23.27 -21.29 -23.34
CA ASN A 226 -22.74 -22.37 -24.16
C ASN A 226 -23.60 -23.61 -23.84
N PRO A 227 -23.75 -24.62 -24.71
CA PRO A 227 -24.48 -25.87 -24.43
C PRO A 227 -24.12 -26.62 -23.12
N SER A 228 -23.11 -26.18 -22.37
CA SER A 228 -22.82 -26.63 -21.00
C SER A 228 -23.85 -26.11 -19.98
N PHE A 229 -24.35 -26.97 -19.08
CA PHE A 229 -25.39 -26.59 -18.12
C PHE A 229 -24.92 -25.64 -17.01
N LEU A 230 -23.64 -25.70 -16.62
CA LEU A 230 -23.03 -24.89 -15.55
C LEU A 230 -22.27 -23.70 -16.15
N LEU A 231 -22.67 -22.49 -15.79
CA LEU A 231 -22.05 -21.24 -16.26
C LEU A 231 -21.00 -20.70 -15.31
N LEU A 232 -21.23 -20.84 -14.01
CA LEU A 232 -20.37 -20.26 -12.98
C LEU A 232 -20.29 -21.22 -11.80
N SER A 233 -19.08 -21.56 -11.38
CA SER A 233 -18.81 -22.29 -10.14
C SER A 233 -17.86 -21.49 -9.27
N VAL A 234 -18.22 -21.28 -8.01
CA VAL A 234 -17.38 -20.66 -6.98
C VAL A 234 -17.25 -21.66 -5.84
N ARG A 235 -16.03 -22.07 -5.50
CA ARG A 235 -15.76 -23.05 -4.45
C ARG A 235 -14.49 -22.68 -3.72
N GLY A 236 -14.41 -22.87 -2.40
CA GLY A 236 -13.12 -22.83 -1.71
C GLY A 236 -12.22 -23.96 -2.18
N SER A 237 -10.91 -23.74 -2.14
CA SER A 237 -9.87 -24.74 -2.43
C SER A 237 -9.44 -25.46 -1.14
N GLU A 238 -9.11 -26.75 -1.24
CA GLU A 238 -8.50 -27.46 -0.12
C GLU A 238 -7.14 -26.84 0.19
N THR A 239 -6.88 -26.52 1.46
CA THR A 239 -5.57 -26.03 1.86
C THR A 239 -4.55 -27.16 1.72
N ASP A 240 -3.59 -27.02 0.80
CA ASP A 240 -2.53 -27.99 0.59
C ASP A 240 -1.44 -27.92 1.68
N ALA A 241 -0.46 -28.82 1.62
CA ALA A 241 0.63 -28.91 2.59
C ALA A 241 1.55 -27.67 2.60
N ASP A 242 1.51 -26.84 1.55
CA ASP A 242 2.24 -25.58 1.43
C ASP A 242 1.39 -24.38 1.89
N GLY A 243 0.19 -24.62 2.43
CA GLY A 243 -0.76 -23.61 2.87
C GLY A 243 -1.53 -22.94 1.73
N LYS A 244 -1.49 -23.49 0.51
CA LYS A 244 -2.20 -22.94 -0.64
C LYS A 244 -3.66 -23.35 -0.61
N GLY A 245 -4.54 -22.37 -0.76
CA GLY A 245 -5.98 -22.56 -0.82
C GLY A 245 -6.73 -21.93 0.36
N GLY A 246 -8.06 -21.87 0.25
CA GLY A 246 -8.89 -21.19 1.23
C GLY A 246 -10.27 -20.81 0.70
N ALA A 247 -10.93 -19.91 1.43
CA ALA A 247 -12.23 -19.40 1.02
C ALA A 247 -12.17 -18.76 -0.38
N ALA A 248 -13.23 -18.94 -1.16
CA ALA A 248 -13.40 -18.23 -2.43
C ALA A 248 -14.35 -17.05 -2.22
N SER A 249 -13.93 -15.85 -2.61
CA SER A 249 -14.81 -14.68 -2.63
C SER A 249 -15.02 -14.18 -4.05
N LEU A 250 -16.27 -13.84 -4.37
CA LEU A 250 -16.65 -13.29 -5.68
C LEU A 250 -17.58 -12.09 -5.51
N VAL A 251 -17.21 -10.98 -6.12
CA VAL A 251 -18.03 -9.78 -6.19
C VAL A 251 -18.56 -9.57 -7.61
N ILE A 252 -19.87 -9.50 -7.78
CA ILE A 252 -20.55 -9.36 -9.08
C ILE A 252 -21.22 -7.99 -9.16
N GLN A 253 -20.93 -7.21 -10.20
CA GLN A 253 -21.52 -5.90 -10.45
C GLN A 253 -21.92 -5.78 -11.93
N ARG A 254 -23.14 -5.33 -12.22
CA ARG A 254 -23.62 -5.11 -13.61
C ARG A 254 -23.43 -6.31 -14.53
N LEU A 255 -23.74 -7.50 -14.04
CA LEU A 255 -23.68 -8.72 -14.84
C LEU A 255 -24.72 -8.65 -15.96
N SER A 256 -24.32 -9.03 -17.17
CA SER A 256 -25.22 -9.25 -18.30
C SER A 256 -25.19 -10.71 -18.71
N PHE A 257 -26.31 -11.21 -19.23
CA PHE A 257 -26.40 -12.58 -19.73
C PHE A 257 -27.03 -12.63 -21.11
N THR A 258 -26.39 -13.32 -22.04
CA THR A 258 -26.90 -13.58 -23.39
C THR A 258 -27.27 -15.04 -23.53
N LYS A 259 -28.56 -15.31 -23.76
CA LYS A 259 -29.11 -16.65 -23.94
C LYS A 259 -28.92 -17.14 -25.38
N THR A 260 -28.50 -18.38 -25.56
CA THR A 260 -28.30 -19.01 -26.89
C THR A 260 -29.10 -20.31 -27.05
N ALA A 261 -29.53 -20.97 -25.97
CA ALA A 261 -30.30 -22.22 -25.98
C ALA A 261 -31.50 -22.19 -24.99
N GLY A 262 -32.41 -23.18 -25.06
CA GLY A 262 -33.71 -23.12 -24.38
C GLY A 262 -33.71 -23.33 -22.85
N SER A 263 -32.63 -23.86 -22.26
CA SER A 263 -32.54 -24.22 -20.83
C SER A 263 -32.34 -23.02 -19.90
N LYS A 264 -32.54 -23.24 -18.60
CA LYS A 264 -32.14 -22.30 -17.53
C LYS A 264 -30.71 -22.67 -17.11
N PRO A 265 -29.71 -21.79 -17.26
CA PRO A 265 -28.34 -22.14 -16.90
C PRO A 265 -28.19 -22.23 -15.38
N SER A 266 -27.16 -22.94 -14.90
CA SER A 266 -26.89 -23.09 -13.47
C SER A 266 -25.66 -22.33 -12.98
N VAL A 267 -25.72 -21.93 -11.71
CA VAL A 267 -24.62 -21.39 -10.92
C VAL A 267 -24.45 -22.25 -9.68
N GLU A 268 -23.20 -22.50 -9.32
CA GLU A 268 -22.84 -23.24 -8.13
C GLU A 268 -21.99 -22.39 -7.19
N ILE A 269 -22.37 -22.38 -5.92
CA ILE A 269 -21.64 -21.77 -4.82
C ILE A 269 -21.34 -22.90 -3.84
N GLY A 270 -20.21 -23.57 -4.05
CA GLY A 270 -19.73 -24.70 -3.26
C GLY A 270 -19.19 -24.28 -1.89
N PRO A 271 -18.58 -25.18 -1.11
CA PRO A 271 -18.14 -24.93 0.27
C PRO A 271 -17.17 -23.75 0.39
N GLY A 272 -17.12 -23.12 1.57
CA GLY A 272 -16.21 -22.00 1.88
C GLY A 272 -16.30 -20.80 0.92
N SER A 273 -17.47 -20.53 0.33
CA SER A 273 -17.62 -19.53 -0.73
C SER A 273 -18.49 -18.35 -0.31
N PHE A 274 -18.05 -17.14 -0.65
CA PHE A 274 -18.68 -15.88 -0.30
C PHE A 274 -18.95 -15.07 -1.56
N VAL A 275 -20.20 -15.08 -2.04
CA VAL A 275 -20.59 -14.40 -3.28
C VAL A 275 -21.48 -13.21 -2.97
N TYR A 276 -21.07 -12.04 -3.45
CA TYR A 276 -21.78 -10.77 -3.29
C TYR A 276 -22.19 -10.25 -4.66
N HIS A 277 -23.38 -9.67 -4.78
CA HIS A 277 -23.82 -9.06 -6.04
C HIS A 277 -24.58 -7.73 -5.85
N ASP A 278 -24.54 -6.86 -6.86
CA ASP A 278 -25.41 -5.66 -6.92
C ASP A 278 -26.86 -6.01 -7.29
N ALA A 279 -27.76 -5.05 -7.07
CA ALA A 279 -29.15 -5.16 -7.51
C ALA A 279 -29.28 -5.41 -9.02
N SER A 280 -28.44 -4.79 -9.84
CA SER A 280 -28.58 -4.93 -11.30
C SER A 280 -28.24 -6.35 -11.79
N SER A 281 -27.35 -7.05 -11.10
CA SER A 281 -27.05 -8.46 -11.38
C SER A 281 -28.10 -9.42 -10.81
N LYS A 282 -28.93 -9.00 -9.85
CA LYS A 282 -29.97 -9.83 -9.23
C LYS A 282 -30.95 -10.38 -10.26
N ASP A 283 -31.41 -9.53 -11.19
CA ASP A 283 -32.39 -9.94 -12.21
C ASP A 283 -31.80 -11.02 -13.12
N VAL A 284 -30.53 -10.88 -13.51
CA VAL A 284 -29.81 -11.89 -14.28
C VAL A 284 -29.65 -13.19 -13.49
N LEU A 285 -29.19 -13.11 -12.24
CA LEU A 285 -29.01 -14.28 -11.36
C LEU A 285 -30.34 -15.00 -11.05
N SER A 286 -31.45 -14.27 -10.93
CA SER A 286 -32.80 -14.86 -10.75
C SER A 286 -33.21 -15.75 -11.94
N GLY A 287 -32.68 -15.42 -13.12
CA GLY A 287 -32.78 -16.17 -14.36
C GLY A 287 -31.98 -17.47 -14.36
N PHE A 288 -31.19 -17.77 -13.32
CA PHE A 288 -30.35 -18.97 -13.20
C PHE A 288 -30.89 -19.98 -12.17
N THR A 289 -30.44 -21.23 -12.27
CA THR A 289 -30.61 -22.24 -11.22
C THR A 289 -29.40 -22.16 -10.30
N ILE A 290 -29.58 -21.65 -9.08
CA ILE A 290 -28.47 -21.45 -8.13
C ILE A 290 -28.48 -22.54 -7.06
N SER A 291 -27.32 -23.19 -6.86
CA SER A 291 -27.07 -24.11 -5.76
C SER A 291 -26.05 -23.50 -4.78
N ILE A 292 -26.35 -23.55 -3.49
CA ILE A 292 -25.53 -22.93 -2.43
C ILE A 292 -25.23 -23.99 -1.37
N HIS A 293 -23.95 -24.18 -1.06
CA HIS A 293 -23.50 -25.06 0.01
C HIS A 293 -23.82 -24.46 1.39
N PRO A 294 -24.15 -25.26 2.42
CA PRO A 294 -24.54 -24.75 3.74
C PRO A 294 -23.52 -23.86 4.46
N THR A 295 -22.24 -23.96 4.12
CA THR A 295 -21.14 -23.16 4.69
C THR A 295 -20.83 -21.89 3.91
N SER A 296 -21.68 -21.56 2.94
CA SER A 296 -21.40 -20.55 1.92
C SER A 296 -22.56 -19.59 1.82
N GLU A 297 -22.29 -18.42 1.26
CA GLU A 297 -23.29 -17.37 1.15
C GLU A 297 -23.36 -16.77 -0.24
N LEU A 298 -24.60 -16.49 -0.65
CA LEU A 298 -24.94 -15.58 -1.73
C LEU A 298 -25.74 -14.45 -1.12
N ARG A 299 -25.20 -13.23 -1.14
CA ARG A 299 -25.91 -12.05 -0.60
C ARG A 299 -26.01 -10.96 -1.65
N GLU A 300 -27.20 -10.39 -1.74
CA GLU A 300 -27.41 -9.07 -2.33
C GLU A 300 -26.88 -8.04 -1.32
N SER A 301 -25.56 -7.89 -1.28
CA SER A 301 -24.90 -6.89 -0.44
C SER A 301 -23.49 -6.65 -0.94
N LEU A 302 -23.31 -5.56 -1.68
CA LEU A 302 -22.01 -4.96 -1.96
C LEU A 302 -21.52 -4.04 -0.83
N TYR A 303 -22.27 -3.97 0.27
CA TYR A 303 -22.14 -2.90 1.22
C TYR A 303 -21.31 -3.34 2.41
N HIS A 304 -20.13 -2.72 2.54
CA HIS A 304 -19.48 -2.61 3.83
C HIS A 304 -19.81 -1.24 4.40
N THR A 305 -20.41 -1.25 5.58
CA THR A 305 -20.48 -0.08 6.44
C THR A 305 -19.16 0.00 7.19
N TYR A 306 -18.38 1.03 6.88
CA TYR A 306 -17.15 1.32 7.60
C TYR A 306 -17.48 2.34 8.68
N PRO A 307 -17.16 2.10 9.95
CA PRO A 307 -17.17 3.18 10.91
C PRO A 307 -16.00 4.13 10.57
N ILE A 308 -16.28 5.41 10.39
CA ILE A 308 -15.29 6.42 10.00
C ILE A 308 -14.95 7.39 11.14
N GLY A 309 -15.59 7.21 12.28
CA GLY A 309 -15.41 8.01 13.49
C GLY A 309 -16.61 7.91 14.42
N ARG A 310 -16.73 8.86 15.34
CA ARG A 310 -17.85 8.98 16.28
C ARG A 310 -18.39 10.40 16.34
N ASP A 311 -19.69 10.53 16.59
CA ASP A 311 -20.34 11.81 16.85
C ASP A 311 -20.06 12.31 18.27
N SER A 312 -20.65 13.47 18.62
CA SER A 312 -20.46 14.09 19.95
C SER A 312 -20.96 13.22 21.11
N SER A 313 -21.94 12.34 20.84
CA SER A 313 -22.54 11.39 21.79
C SER A 313 -21.71 10.11 21.98
N GLY A 314 -20.69 9.90 21.14
CA GLY A 314 -19.87 8.69 21.12
C GLY A 314 -20.45 7.57 20.25
N SER A 315 -21.50 7.83 19.47
CA SER A 315 -22.06 6.84 18.55
C SER A 315 -21.22 6.76 17.26
N PRO A 316 -21.03 5.57 16.67
CA PRO A 316 -20.22 5.40 15.47
C PRO A 316 -20.89 6.08 14.26
N ILE A 317 -20.07 6.83 13.52
CA ILE A 317 -20.42 7.43 12.23
C ILE A 317 -20.12 6.39 11.16
N MET A 318 -21.13 5.94 10.45
CA MET A 318 -20.98 4.91 9.41
C MET A 318 -20.90 5.55 8.03
N ALA A 319 -19.91 5.14 7.24
CA ALA A 319 -19.81 5.41 5.82
C ALA A 319 -20.11 4.16 4.99
N TRP A 320 -20.73 4.36 3.85
CA TRP A 320 -20.99 3.30 2.88
C TRP A 320 -20.07 3.54 1.69
N ALA A 321 -19.29 2.52 1.33
CA ALA A 321 -18.54 2.50 0.08
C ALA A 321 -19.08 1.36 -0.78
N GLY A 322 -19.99 1.68 -1.71
CA GLY A 322 -20.60 0.67 -2.57
C GLY A 322 -21.70 1.24 -3.44
N GLY A 323 -21.83 0.69 -4.66
CA GLY A 323 -22.78 1.17 -5.64
C GLY A 323 -24.11 0.39 -5.67
N GLY A 324 -25.18 1.05 -5.22
CA GLY A 324 -26.57 0.83 -5.64
C GLY A 324 -27.44 -0.15 -4.84
N THR A 325 -28.57 0.26 -4.23
CA THR A 325 -29.87 -0.49 -4.16
C THR A 325 -31.03 0.44 -3.79
N ARG A 326 -32.17 0.23 -4.48
CA ARG A 326 -33.50 0.80 -4.25
C ARG A 326 -33.95 0.71 -2.79
N TYR A 327 -34.42 1.84 -2.27
CA TYR A 327 -35.08 2.09 -0.98
C TYR A 327 -34.17 2.57 0.15
N LEU A 328 -33.97 3.89 0.22
CA LEU A 328 -34.39 4.74 1.34
C LEU A 328 -34.83 6.13 0.81
N PRO A 329 -35.94 6.72 1.28
CA PRO A 329 -36.13 8.16 1.14
C PRO A 329 -35.17 8.82 2.13
N SER A 330 -33.96 9.25 1.73
CA SER A 330 -33.05 9.85 2.70
C SER A 330 -32.28 11.07 2.19
N ASN A 331 -32.19 12.06 3.10
CA ASN A 331 -31.42 13.29 3.02
C ASN A 331 -29.89 13.03 3.19
N ALA A 332 -29.36 11.95 2.62
CA ALA A 332 -27.99 11.48 2.81
C ALA A 332 -27.01 12.02 1.75
N TYR A 333 -25.73 12.13 2.11
CA TYR A 333 -24.65 12.53 1.19
C TYR A 333 -24.28 11.38 0.26
N ARG A 334 -23.90 11.67 -1.00
CA ARG A 334 -23.46 10.63 -1.97
C ARG A 334 -22.05 10.92 -2.45
N ILE A 335 -21.22 9.90 -2.56
CA ILE A 335 -19.79 10.05 -2.91
C ILE A 335 -19.47 9.08 -4.04
N LEU A 336 -18.98 9.61 -5.17
CA LEU A 336 -18.82 8.87 -6.43
C LEU A 336 -17.36 8.88 -6.91
N HIS A 337 -16.91 7.71 -7.37
CA HIS A 337 -15.69 7.54 -8.15
C HIS A 337 -16.05 7.30 -9.63
N PHE A 338 -15.74 8.26 -10.50
CA PHE A 338 -15.92 8.22 -11.96
C PHE A 338 -14.89 7.35 -12.69
N GLY A 339 -13.96 6.69 -11.97
CA GLY A 339 -13.07 5.69 -12.55
C GLY A 339 -13.78 4.50 -13.23
N LYS A 340 -15.10 4.35 -13.05
CA LYS A 340 -15.92 3.27 -13.61
C LYS A 340 -16.98 3.72 -14.64
N HIS A 341 -17.15 5.04 -14.91
CA HIS A 341 -18.22 5.57 -15.78
C HIS A 341 -17.90 6.93 -16.40
N VAL A 342 -18.42 7.18 -17.62
CA VAL A 342 -18.28 8.46 -18.35
C VAL A 342 -19.19 9.53 -17.73
N PRO A 343 -18.77 10.80 -17.59
CA PRO A 343 -19.59 11.86 -16.96
C PRO A 343 -21.03 11.99 -17.49
N GLN A 344 -21.25 11.78 -18.80
CA GLN A 344 -22.60 11.75 -19.39
C GLN A 344 -23.45 10.52 -19.01
N GLU A 345 -22.84 9.36 -18.77
CA GLU A 345 -23.55 8.18 -18.25
C GLU A 345 -23.93 8.36 -16.77
N VAL A 346 -23.12 9.07 -16.01
CA VAL A 346 -23.40 9.38 -14.61
C VAL A 346 -24.57 10.37 -14.55
N ALA A 347 -24.55 11.43 -15.35
CA ALA A 347 -25.66 12.39 -15.44
C ALA A 347 -27.01 11.74 -15.80
N THR A 348 -27.01 10.67 -16.59
CA THR A 348 -28.23 9.92 -16.96
C THR A 348 -28.62 8.84 -15.94
N LYS A 349 -27.69 8.38 -15.10
CA LYS A 349 -27.93 7.40 -14.03
C LYS A 349 -28.27 8.01 -12.68
N ILE A 350 -28.08 9.30 -12.49
CA ILE A 350 -28.63 10.04 -11.34
C ILE A 350 -30.10 10.39 -11.62
N SER A 351 -30.90 9.34 -11.85
CA SER A 351 -32.36 9.39 -11.93
C SER A 351 -32.94 9.18 -10.52
N PRO A 352 -34.14 9.70 -10.19
CA PRO A 352 -34.84 9.44 -8.92
C PRO A 352 -34.93 7.95 -8.55
N ASP A 353 -34.83 7.05 -9.54
CA ASP A 353 -35.01 5.60 -9.37
C ASP A 353 -33.70 4.82 -9.11
N ASN A 354 -32.54 5.48 -9.10
CA ASN A 354 -31.21 4.87 -8.92
C ASN A 354 -30.55 5.36 -7.63
N ASP A 355 -30.59 4.51 -6.61
CA ASP A 355 -30.17 4.82 -5.24
C ASP A 355 -28.76 4.27 -4.96
N TRP A 356 -27.74 5.11 -5.18
CA TRP A 356 -26.33 4.82 -4.89
C TRP A 356 -26.00 5.37 -3.48
N LEU A 357 -25.81 4.49 -2.48
CA LEU A 357 -25.64 4.93 -1.09
C LEU A 357 -24.24 5.50 -0.80
N GLY A 358 -24.22 6.71 -0.22
CA GLY A 358 -23.07 7.33 0.43
C GLY A 358 -23.22 7.41 1.95
N LEU A 359 -22.62 8.41 2.58
CA LEU A 359 -22.60 8.58 4.05
C LEU A 359 -24.03 8.71 4.61
N LEU A 360 -24.41 7.82 5.55
CA LEU A 360 -25.73 7.83 6.21
C LEU A 360 -25.78 8.67 7.49
N ALA A 361 -24.72 9.41 7.82
CA ALA A 361 -24.66 10.17 9.07
C ALA A 361 -25.36 11.54 8.94
N PRO A 362 -26.33 11.89 9.82
CA PRO A 362 -26.81 13.26 9.93
C PRO A 362 -25.65 14.16 10.37
N LEU A 363 -25.42 15.26 9.64
CA LEU A 363 -24.55 16.33 10.12
C LEU A 363 -25.36 17.12 11.14
N GLU A 364 -25.13 16.88 12.43
CA GLU A 364 -25.93 17.52 13.49
C GLU A 364 -25.61 19.01 13.67
N THR A 365 -24.45 19.48 13.17
CA THR A 365 -24.04 20.90 13.00
C THR A 365 -22.61 20.91 12.47
N ALA A 366 -22.25 21.77 11.50
CA ALA A 366 -20.85 21.90 11.09
C ALA A 366 -20.54 23.16 10.27
N ALA A 367 -19.48 23.87 10.67
CA ALA A 367 -18.73 24.75 9.78
C ALA A 367 -17.73 23.90 8.98
N PHE A 368 -17.63 24.10 7.67
CA PHE A 368 -16.58 23.50 6.84
C PHE A 368 -15.76 24.61 6.13
N PRO A 369 -14.45 24.40 5.90
CA PRO A 369 -13.61 23.37 6.51
C PRO A 369 -13.66 23.46 8.05
N PRO A 370 -13.65 22.33 8.76
CA PRO A 370 -13.87 22.35 10.20
C PRO A 370 -12.68 23.02 10.91
N PRO A 371 -12.92 24.08 11.71
CA PRO A 371 -11.85 24.78 12.40
C PRO A 371 -11.42 24.00 13.65
N GLY A 372 -10.12 24.06 13.96
CA GLY A 372 -9.58 23.48 15.19
C GLY A 372 -9.22 21.98 15.09
N PRO A 373 -8.93 21.34 16.24
CA PRO A 373 -8.49 19.94 16.32
C PRO A 373 -9.54 18.95 15.83
N ALA A 374 -9.10 17.86 15.18
CA ALA A 374 -9.95 16.92 14.43
C ALA A 374 -11.06 16.18 15.21
N PHE A 375 -11.15 16.35 16.52
CA PHE A 375 -12.19 15.74 17.35
C PHE A 375 -12.64 16.66 18.48
N ALA A 376 -12.58 17.97 18.27
CA ALA A 376 -13.28 18.91 19.15
C ALA A 376 -14.75 18.43 19.27
N PRO A 377 -15.28 18.21 20.49
CA PRO A 377 -16.60 17.58 20.70
C PRO A 377 -17.73 18.21 19.88
N GLU A 378 -17.63 19.52 19.64
CA GLU A 378 -18.55 20.33 18.87
C GLU A 378 -18.54 20.07 17.35
N ASN A 379 -17.49 19.44 16.78
CA ASN A 379 -17.32 19.25 15.32
C ASN A 379 -16.77 17.85 14.92
N SER A 380 -16.83 16.85 15.80
CA SER A 380 -16.21 15.54 15.55
C SER A 380 -16.72 14.88 14.25
N SER A 381 -18.01 14.99 13.96
CA SER A 381 -18.61 14.48 12.72
C SER A 381 -18.10 15.20 11.47
N ALA A 382 -17.94 16.52 11.54
CA ALA A 382 -17.41 17.32 10.44
C ALA A 382 -15.97 16.92 10.09
N HIS A 383 -15.13 16.72 11.10
CA HIS A 383 -13.76 16.27 10.88
C HIS A 383 -13.64 14.83 10.42
N ALA A 384 -14.47 13.91 10.92
CA ALA A 384 -14.52 12.53 10.43
C ALA A 384 -14.85 12.49 8.93
N ILE A 385 -15.91 13.20 8.53
CA ILE A 385 -16.35 13.28 7.13
C ILE A 385 -15.31 13.99 6.26
N TRP A 386 -14.75 15.11 6.69
CA TRP A 386 -13.72 15.85 5.94
C TRP A 386 -12.48 14.98 5.64
N ARG A 387 -12.03 14.20 6.63
CA ARG A 387 -10.89 13.30 6.49
C ARG A 387 -11.20 12.10 5.61
N TRP A 388 -12.36 11.50 5.80
CA TRP A 388 -12.79 10.36 5.01
C TRP A 388 -12.94 10.72 3.54
N ILE A 389 -13.57 11.87 3.20
CA ILE A 389 -13.66 12.34 1.81
C ILE A 389 -12.26 12.53 1.21
N GLY A 390 -11.34 13.12 1.97
CA GLY A 390 -9.96 13.31 1.51
C GLY A 390 -9.26 11.98 1.20
N LEU A 391 -9.30 11.02 2.14
CA LEU A 391 -8.65 9.71 1.99
C LEU A 391 -9.36 8.77 1.01
N ALA A 392 -10.67 8.93 0.83
CA ALA A 392 -11.38 8.26 -0.24
C ALA A 392 -10.95 8.83 -1.59
N ALA A 393 -10.72 10.14 -1.68
CA ALA A 393 -10.40 10.87 -2.90
C ALA A 393 -11.42 10.64 -4.04
N PRO A 394 -12.72 10.92 -3.79
CA PRO A 394 -13.76 10.72 -4.79
C PRO A 394 -13.63 11.68 -5.96
N ASP A 395 -14.23 11.31 -7.08
CA ASP A 395 -14.31 12.18 -8.24
C ASP A 395 -15.45 13.22 -8.07
N ALA A 396 -16.55 12.86 -7.37
CA ALA A 396 -17.64 13.78 -7.01
C ALA A 396 -18.30 13.49 -5.65
N VAL A 397 -18.88 14.54 -5.06
CA VAL A 397 -19.69 14.52 -3.84
C VAL A 397 -21.03 15.21 -4.09
N PHE A 398 -22.13 14.55 -3.75
CA PHE A 398 -23.48 15.08 -3.79
C PHE A 398 -23.92 15.38 -2.36
N VAL A 399 -24.35 16.60 -2.13
CA VAL A 399 -24.80 17.07 -0.82
C VAL A 399 -26.30 17.38 -0.88
N PRO A 400 -27.07 17.02 0.16
CA PRO A 400 -28.49 17.36 0.24
C PRO A 400 -28.68 18.87 0.33
N ASP A 401 -29.77 19.39 -0.23
CA ASP A 401 -30.18 20.80 -0.08
C ASP A 401 -30.68 21.09 1.35
N THR A 402 -29.74 21.11 2.29
CA THR A 402 -29.90 21.43 3.70
C THR A 402 -28.83 22.45 4.09
N PRO A 403 -28.99 23.20 5.19
CA PRO A 403 -27.95 24.14 5.65
C PRO A 403 -26.58 23.46 5.81
N GLU A 404 -26.54 22.26 6.38
CA GLU A 404 -25.32 21.51 6.63
C GLU A 404 -24.74 20.92 5.34
N GLY A 405 -25.61 20.44 4.45
CA GLY A 405 -25.20 19.96 3.13
C GLY A 405 -24.60 21.06 2.26
N ARG A 406 -25.21 22.24 2.25
CA ARG A 406 -24.67 23.44 1.58
C ARG A 406 -23.34 23.86 2.18
N ALA A 407 -23.21 23.88 3.52
CA ALA A 407 -21.95 24.23 4.17
C ALA A 407 -20.80 23.29 3.78
N LEU A 408 -21.03 21.97 3.79
CA LEU A 408 -20.04 20.99 3.31
C LEU A 408 -19.74 21.20 1.83
N GLY A 409 -20.78 21.40 1.01
CA GLY A 409 -20.63 21.54 -0.43
C GLY A 409 -19.83 22.79 -0.83
N ASP A 410 -20.14 23.93 -0.22
CA ASP A 410 -19.41 25.18 -0.42
C ASP A 410 -17.94 25.00 -0.03
N ALA A 411 -17.65 24.35 1.11
CA ALA A 411 -16.28 24.11 1.54
C ALA A 411 -15.51 23.17 0.60
N LEU A 412 -16.12 22.07 0.13
CA LEU A 412 -15.50 21.16 -0.83
C LEU A 412 -15.26 21.83 -2.19
N SER A 413 -16.08 22.82 -2.56
CA SER A 413 -15.89 23.61 -3.78
C SER A 413 -14.73 24.62 -3.70
N LEU A 414 -14.31 24.96 -2.47
CA LEU A 414 -13.29 25.98 -2.18
C LEU A 414 -11.97 25.39 -1.65
N HIS A 415 -12.00 24.22 -1.04
CA HIS A 415 -10.86 23.65 -0.32
C HIS A 415 -10.69 22.16 -0.59
N PRO A 416 -9.44 21.67 -0.69
CA PRO A 416 -9.16 20.25 -0.84
C PRO A 416 -9.43 19.51 0.48
N PRO A 417 -10.38 18.54 0.54
CA PRO A 417 -10.60 17.72 1.73
C PRO A 417 -9.33 16.99 2.16
N ALA A 418 -8.97 17.16 3.44
CA ALA A 418 -7.72 16.69 4.05
C ALA A 418 -6.44 16.98 3.24
N GLY A 419 -6.44 18.02 2.40
CA GLY A 419 -5.31 18.35 1.53
C GLY A 419 -5.02 17.34 0.43
N VAL A 420 -5.98 16.46 0.08
CA VAL A 420 -5.81 15.43 -0.96
C VAL A 420 -6.17 15.94 -2.35
N GLY A 421 -6.84 17.08 -2.49
CA GLY A 421 -7.14 17.69 -3.79
C GLY A 421 -8.62 18.01 -3.94
N MET A 422 -9.00 18.68 -5.03
CA MET A 422 -10.37 19.15 -5.25
C MET A 422 -11.26 18.00 -5.75
N VAL A 423 -12.53 18.05 -5.36
CA VAL A 423 -13.59 17.12 -5.79
C VAL A 423 -14.70 17.90 -6.49
N ASP A 424 -15.45 17.27 -7.40
CA ASP A 424 -16.68 17.87 -7.91
C ASP A 424 -17.78 17.85 -6.85
N VAL A 425 -18.62 18.88 -6.80
CA VAL A 425 -19.69 18.99 -5.81
C VAL A 425 -21.02 19.33 -6.46
N PHE A 426 -22.06 18.61 -6.06
CA PHE A 426 -23.42 18.76 -6.56
C PHE A 426 -24.39 18.92 -5.40
N ILE A 427 -25.36 19.83 -5.51
CA ILE A 427 -26.50 19.90 -4.60
C ILE A 427 -27.67 19.13 -5.21
N THR A 428 -28.37 18.35 -4.38
CA THR A 428 -29.61 17.67 -4.73
C THR A 428 -30.82 18.31 -4.03
N SER A 429 -31.81 18.78 -4.79
CA SER A 429 -33.07 19.38 -4.29
C SER A 429 -34.30 18.67 -4.86
N GLU A 430 -35.40 18.59 -4.11
CA GLU A 430 -36.71 18.15 -4.66
C GLU A 430 -37.34 19.27 -5.50
N GLY A 431 -37.63 18.97 -6.77
CA GLY A 431 -38.38 19.83 -7.67
C GLY A 431 -39.88 19.83 -7.34
N GLY A 432 -40.60 20.85 -7.84
CA GLY A 432 -42.03 21.05 -7.55
C GLY A 432 -42.98 19.97 -8.11
N ASP A 433 -42.46 19.05 -8.92
CA ASP A 433 -43.13 17.89 -9.50
C ASP A 433 -42.73 16.54 -8.84
N GLY A 434 -41.88 16.59 -7.81
CA GLY A 434 -41.33 15.41 -7.13
C GLY A 434 -40.10 14.79 -7.79
N VAL A 435 -39.54 15.40 -8.84
CA VAL A 435 -38.28 14.97 -9.48
C VAL A 435 -37.10 15.61 -8.77
N GLN A 436 -36.03 14.85 -8.49
CA GLN A 436 -34.80 15.45 -7.94
C GLN A 436 -34.07 16.28 -9.01
N GLU A 437 -33.84 17.56 -8.71
CA GLU A 437 -32.98 18.44 -9.47
C GLU A 437 -31.55 18.42 -8.91
N MET A 438 -30.57 18.48 -9.81
CA MET A 438 -29.15 18.56 -9.45
C MET A 438 -28.53 19.82 -9.98
N VAL A 439 -27.80 20.52 -9.11
CA VAL A 439 -27.08 21.73 -9.47
C VAL A 439 -25.59 21.54 -9.14
N VAL A 440 -24.73 21.75 -10.13
CA VAL A 440 -23.28 21.80 -9.91
C VAL A 440 -22.96 23.05 -9.10
N LEU A 441 -22.29 22.89 -7.97
CA LEU A 441 -21.79 24.04 -7.22
C LEU A 441 -20.63 24.67 -7.98
N PRO A 442 -20.68 25.99 -8.28
CA PRO A 442 -19.61 26.65 -9.01
C PRO A 442 -18.33 26.65 -8.17
N ARG A 443 -17.23 26.16 -8.76
CA ARG A 443 -15.89 26.24 -8.15
C ARG A 443 -15.29 27.62 -8.40
N GLN A 444 -14.64 28.19 -7.39
CA GLN A 444 -13.92 29.46 -7.56
C GLN A 444 -12.61 29.33 -8.35
N GLN A 445 -12.03 28.12 -8.44
CA GLN A 445 -10.87 27.84 -9.29
C GLN A 445 -11.27 26.98 -10.51
N GLU A 446 -10.92 27.44 -11.70
CA GLU A 446 -11.02 26.65 -12.94
C GLU A 446 -9.96 25.54 -12.94
N GLY A 447 -10.38 24.27 -12.93
CA GLY A 447 -9.48 23.12 -12.95
C GLY A 447 -10.19 21.77 -12.83
N ILE A 448 -9.55 20.70 -13.31
CA ILE A 448 -10.05 19.33 -13.20
C ILE A 448 -10.02 18.89 -11.73
N PRO A 449 -11.01 18.13 -11.20
CA PRO A 449 -10.90 17.47 -9.90
C PRO A 449 -9.55 16.75 -9.76
N SER A 450 -8.83 17.08 -8.69
CA SER A 450 -7.45 16.64 -8.51
C SER A 450 -7.28 15.60 -7.41
N ALA A 451 -8.31 15.34 -6.59
CA ALA A 451 -8.22 14.40 -5.46
C ALA A 451 -7.70 13.03 -5.89
N LYS A 452 -8.27 12.47 -6.96
CA LYS A 452 -7.82 11.18 -7.51
C LYS A 452 -6.41 11.21 -8.10
N VAL A 453 -6.03 12.31 -8.74
CA VAL A 453 -4.69 12.49 -9.31
C VAL A 453 -3.64 12.50 -8.20
N GLU A 454 -3.88 13.26 -7.14
CA GLU A 454 -3.03 13.28 -5.96
C GLU A 454 -3.02 11.94 -5.24
N MET A 455 -4.16 11.26 -5.11
CA MET A 455 -4.21 9.90 -4.54
C MET A 455 -3.30 8.92 -5.30
N LEU A 456 -3.42 8.89 -6.64
CA LEU A 456 -2.56 8.06 -7.49
C LEU A 456 -1.10 8.47 -7.38
N ALA A 457 -0.80 9.76 -7.31
CA ALA A 457 0.54 10.28 -7.07
C ALA A 457 1.08 9.83 -5.71
N ARG A 458 0.25 9.78 -4.67
CA ARG A 458 0.66 9.34 -3.34
C ARG A 458 1.05 7.87 -3.33
N VAL A 459 0.21 6.99 -3.86
CA VAL A 459 0.42 5.53 -3.82
C VAL A 459 1.46 5.03 -4.82
N SER A 460 1.73 5.77 -5.91
CA SER A 460 2.71 5.36 -6.91
C SER A 460 4.17 5.57 -6.48
N ARG A 461 4.42 6.37 -5.43
CA ARG A 461 5.78 6.64 -4.94
C ARG A 461 6.47 5.38 -4.42
N SER A 462 7.73 5.25 -4.79
CA SER A 462 8.69 4.30 -4.20
C SER A 462 9.06 4.70 -2.77
N PRO A 463 9.57 3.77 -1.94
CA PRO A 463 10.11 4.09 -0.62
C PRO A 463 11.15 5.22 -0.62
N ASN A 464 12.03 5.25 -1.61
CA ASN A 464 13.07 6.28 -1.72
C ASN A 464 12.48 7.67 -2.06
N GLU A 465 11.44 7.73 -2.89
CA GLU A 465 10.75 9.00 -3.19
C GLU A 465 10.03 9.54 -1.96
N VAL A 466 9.30 8.69 -1.21
CA VAL A 466 8.66 9.10 0.04
C VAL A 466 9.70 9.61 1.04
N LEU A 467 10.79 8.87 1.24
CA LEU A 467 11.87 9.26 2.15
C LEU A 467 12.46 10.63 1.76
N ASN A 468 12.76 10.86 0.48
CA ASN A 468 13.34 12.11 -0.01
C ASN A 468 12.37 13.30 0.11
N GLN A 469 11.09 13.10 -0.21
CA GLN A 469 10.06 14.14 -0.07
C GLN A 469 9.90 14.55 1.39
N VAL A 470 9.80 13.59 2.31
CA VAL A 470 9.67 13.89 3.74
C VAL A 470 10.96 14.51 4.30
N ALA A 471 12.13 13.99 3.90
CA ALA A 471 13.43 14.55 4.28
C ALA A 471 13.66 15.96 3.70
N ALA A 472 12.94 16.41 2.68
CA ALA A 472 13.03 17.81 2.23
C ALA A 472 12.50 18.80 3.30
N ASN A 473 11.64 18.33 4.22
CA ASN A 473 10.97 19.15 5.21
C ASN A 473 11.35 18.81 6.67
N TYR A 474 11.93 17.63 6.91
CA TYR A 474 12.20 17.09 8.25
C TYR A 474 13.59 16.45 8.39
N GLY A 475 14.02 16.26 9.64
CA GLY A 475 15.27 15.58 9.99
C GLY A 475 16.54 16.40 9.77
N ASP A 476 16.43 17.73 9.74
CA ASP A 476 17.55 18.67 9.61
C ASP A 476 17.97 19.35 10.93
N ARG A 477 17.29 19.00 12.03
CA ARG A 477 17.49 19.51 13.39
C ARG A 477 17.48 18.37 14.41
N PHE A 478 18.10 18.61 15.57
CA PHE A 478 18.08 17.70 16.71
C PHE A 478 18.16 18.47 18.02
N ALA A 479 17.16 18.31 18.89
CA ALA A 479 17.08 18.96 20.20
C ALA A 479 16.97 17.94 21.36
N GLY A 480 17.32 16.67 21.11
CA GLY A 480 17.34 15.61 22.12
C GLY A 480 16.09 14.73 22.15
N SER A 481 15.05 15.04 21.40
CA SER A 481 13.83 14.21 21.34
C SER A 481 13.97 13.00 20.42
N TYR A 482 13.30 11.89 20.73
CA TYR A 482 13.25 10.71 19.86
C TYR A 482 12.66 11.02 18.48
N ILE A 483 11.73 11.98 18.39
CA ILE A 483 11.09 12.38 17.13
C ILE A 483 12.15 12.88 16.15
N GLU A 484 13.02 13.77 16.61
CA GLU A 484 14.10 14.32 15.79
C GLU A 484 15.21 13.29 15.59
N ALA A 485 15.56 12.51 16.62
CA ALA A 485 16.55 11.45 16.51
C ALA A 485 16.20 10.44 15.41
N LEU A 486 14.98 9.91 15.40
CA LEU A 486 14.53 8.93 14.41
C LEU A 486 14.50 9.53 12.99
N ALA A 487 14.05 10.77 12.83
CA ALA A 487 14.08 11.45 11.54
C ALA A 487 15.53 11.62 11.02
N VAL A 488 16.48 11.99 11.89
CA VAL A 488 17.90 12.10 11.53
C VAL A 488 18.52 10.72 11.26
N LEU A 489 18.18 9.70 12.04
CA LEU A 489 18.63 8.31 11.84
C LEU A 489 18.20 7.78 10.47
N ALA A 490 16.94 7.96 10.08
CA ALA A 490 16.45 7.53 8.77
C ALA A 490 17.22 8.20 7.61
N ARG A 491 17.66 9.45 7.77
CA ARG A 491 18.52 10.12 6.79
C ARG A 491 19.95 9.59 6.78
N ALA A 492 20.49 9.26 7.94
CA ALA A 492 21.82 8.70 8.08
C ALA A 492 21.92 7.35 7.35
N GLU A 493 20.87 6.52 7.46
CA GLU A 493 20.76 5.27 6.69
C GLU A 493 20.74 5.48 5.18
N GLY A 494 20.22 6.63 4.71
CA GLY A 494 20.25 7.07 3.32
C GLY A 494 21.60 7.68 2.86
N GLY A 495 22.64 7.65 3.69
CA GLY A 495 23.99 8.11 3.37
C GLY A 495 24.38 9.47 3.96
N LEU A 496 23.54 10.11 4.79
CA LEU A 496 23.82 11.43 5.41
C LEU A 496 24.42 11.34 6.83
N THR A 497 25.30 10.36 7.08
CA THR A 497 25.90 10.11 8.41
C THR A 497 26.71 11.29 8.96
N HIS A 498 27.39 12.07 8.11
CA HIS A 498 28.11 13.27 8.52
C HIS A 498 27.17 14.31 9.16
N ARG A 499 26.00 14.54 8.54
CA ARG A 499 25.01 15.51 9.03
C ARG A 499 24.42 15.07 10.38
N ALA A 500 24.18 13.77 10.55
CA ALA A 500 23.76 13.22 11.84
C ALA A 500 24.79 13.50 12.94
N SER A 501 26.08 13.34 12.62
CA SER A 501 27.18 13.62 13.56
C SER A 501 27.27 15.10 13.93
N GLU A 502 27.13 16.01 12.96
CA GLU A 502 27.08 17.47 13.22
C GLU A 502 25.96 17.85 14.17
N LEU A 503 24.75 17.34 13.94
CA LEU A 503 23.56 17.66 14.74
C LEU A 503 23.68 17.13 16.16
N ALA A 504 24.12 15.88 16.33
CA ALA A 504 24.34 15.28 17.64
C ALA A 504 25.44 16.00 18.43
N LYS A 505 26.53 16.40 17.75
CA LYS A 505 27.62 17.16 18.34
C LYS A 505 27.17 18.54 18.79
N ALA A 506 26.43 19.27 17.96
CA ALA A 506 25.88 20.58 18.30
C ALA A 506 24.94 20.50 19.52
N HIS A 507 24.09 19.47 19.61
CA HIS A 507 23.27 19.24 20.80
C HIS A 507 24.13 18.97 22.03
N LEU A 508 25.18 18.15 21.93
CA LEU A 508 26.04 17.81 23.06
C LEU A 508 26.89 19.00 23.54
N GLU A 509 27.37 19.85 22.63
CA GLU A 509 28.13 21.07 22.93
C GLU A 509 27.30 22.11 23.71
N ALA A 510 25.96 22.06 23.60
CA ALA A 510 25.05 22.82 24.44
C ALA A 510 24.97 22.30 25.89
N LYS A 511 25.70 21.22 26.22
CA LYS A 511 25.79 20.58 27.54
C LYS A 511 24.43 20.22 28.13
N PRO A 512 23.62 19.42 27.44
CA PRO A 512 22.32 19.01 27.95
C PRO A 512 22.50 18.12 29.18
N ASP A 513 21.62 18.30 30.17
CA ASP A 513 21.49 17.39 31.31
C ASP A 513 21.26 15.93 30.83
N LEU A 514 21.34 15.00 31.76
CA LEU A 514 20.80 13.66 31.53
C LEU A 514 19.29 13.73 31.28
N PRO A 515 18.74 12.82 30.43
CA PRO A 515 17.33 12.77 30.10
C PRO A 515 16.39 12.82 31.31
N LYS A 516 15.33 13.61 31.22
CA LYS A 516 14.31 13.75 32.28
C LYS A 516 12.99 13.05 31.96
N ASN A 517 12.87 12.50 30.76
CA ASN A 517 11.70 11.77 30.27
C ASN A 517 12.12 10.72 29.23
N GLY A 518 11.24 9.75 28.97
CA GLY A 518 11.49 8.66 28.02
C GLY A 518 11.82 9.14 26.61
N GLY A 519 11.23 10.25 26.15
CA GLY A 519 11.49 10.79 24.82
C GLY A 519 12.92 11.29 24.63
N GLU A 520 13.54 11.83 25.67
CA GLU A 520 14.96 12.21 25.68
C GLU A 520 15.89 11.00 25.81
N ILE A 521 15.47 9.95 26.53
CA ILE A 521 16.20 8.68 26.61
C ILE A 521 16.30 8.07 25.20
N ALA A 522 15.16 7.87 24.54
CA ALA A 522 15.12 7.35 23.17
C ALA A 522 15.80 8.28 22.16
N GLY A 523 15.77 9.60 22.37
CA GLY A 523 16.52 10.54 21.55
C GLY A 523 18.03 10.29 21.56
N THR A 524 18.55 9.62 22.59
CA THR A 524 19.96 9.25 22.68
C THR A 524 20.36 8.19 21.66
N LEU A 525 19.41 7.49 21.02
CA LEU A 525 19.70 6.54 19.94
C LEU A 525 20.47 7.16 18.77
N LEU A 526 20.32 8.46 18.51
CA LEU A 526 21.10 9.14 17.47
C LEU A 526 22.62 9.05 17.73
N TYR A 527 23.04 9.10 18.99
CA TYR A 527 24.46 8.99 19.35
C TYR A 527 25.03 7.60 19.09
N SER A 528 24.19 6.56 19.06
CA SER A 528 24.64 5.16 18.94
C SER A 528 25.20 4.80 17.56
N ILE A 529 24.92 5.60 16.53
CA ILE A 529 25.43 5.40 15.17
C ILE A 529 26.71 6.18 14.88
N ILE A 530 27.21 6.95 15.84
CA ILE A 530 28.37 7.84 15.68
C ILE A 530 29.58 7.17 16.33
N ASP A 531 30.60 6.89 15.52
CA ASP A 531 31.84 6.22 15.98
C ASP A 531 32.85 7.23 16.55
N GLU A 532 32.45 7.90 17.63
CA GLU A 532 33.26 8.90 18.32
C GLU A 532 33.14 8.72 19.85
N SER A 533 34.23 8.99 20.58
CA SER A 533 34.27 8.74 22.03
C SER A 533 33.22 9.54 22.81
N TRP A 534 32.97 10.79 22.43
CA TRP A 534 31.96 11.65 23.05
C TRP A 534 30.54 11.14 22.86
N ALA A 535 30.25 10.49 21.72
CA ALA A 535 28.94 9.92 21.44
C ALA A 535 28.73 8.65 22.26
N ARG A 536 29.75 7.79 22.32
CA ARG A 536 29.81 6.62 23.20
C ARG A 536 29.58 6.99 24.66
N GLU A 537 30.30 8.00 25.16
CA GLU A 537 30.14 8.49 26.54
C GLU A 537 28.70 8.92 26.83
N ARG A 538 28.04 9.61 25.89
CA ARG A 538 26.63 10.00 26.05
C ARG A 538 25.70 8.79 26.11
N VAL A 539 25.88 7.79 25.24
CA VAL A 539 25.06 6.56 25.26
C VAL A 539 25.21 5.83 26.59
N LEU A 540 26.46 5.65 27.07
CA LEU A 540 26.73 4.95 28.32
C LEU A 540 26.20 5.72 29.54
N ALA A 541 26.38 7.04 29.58
CA ALA A 541 25.87 7.87 30.67
C ALA A 541 24.34 7.80 30.79
N VAL A 542 23.62 7.74 29.66
CA VAL A 542 22.16 7.56 29.67
C VAL A 542 21.80 6.13 30.06
N ALA A 543 22.45 5.11 29.50
CA ALA A 543 22.17 3.71 29.87
C ALA A 543 22.45 3.39 31.34
N ASP A 544 23.46 4.02 31.95
CA ASP A 544 23.80 3.87 33.37
C ASP A 544 22.71 4.40 34.31
N MET A 545 21.75 5.21 33.83
CA MET A 545 20.58 5.59 34.63
C MET A 545 19.69 4.40 35.00
N ALA A 546 19.82 3.26 34.31
CA ALA A 546 19.09 2.03 34.63
C ALA A 546 19.67 1.27 35.84
N PHE A 547 20.68 1.82 36.51
CA PHE A 547 21.33 1.23 37.67
C PHE A 547 21.34 2.19 38.86
N ASP A 548 21.34 1.66 40.08
CA ASP A 548 21.46 2.45 41.30
C ASP A 548 22.92 2.93 41.54
N ALA A 549 23.14 3.65 42.65
CA ALA A 549 24.46 4.18 42.98
C ALA A 549 25.51 3.08 43.24
N GLU A 550 25.06 1.90 43.65
CA GLU A 550 25.85 0.69 43.87
C GLU A 550 26.01 -0.16 42.59
N LYS A 551 25.45 0.30 41.46
CA LYS A 551 25.43 -0.36 40.15
C LYS A 551 24.58 -1.63 40.08
N HIS A 552 23.61 -1.79 40.97
CA HIS A 552 22.60 -2.83 40.83
C HIS A 552 21.52 -2.40 39.81
N PRO A 553 20.97 -3.35 39.06
CA PRO A 553 19.92 -3.07 38.08
C PRO A 553 18.63 -2.58 38.74
N LEU A 554 18.03 -1.53 38.18
CA LEU A 554 16.67 -1.10 38.54
C LEU A 554 15.63 -1.99 37.85
N GLU A 555 14.38 -1.99 38.36
CA GLU A 555 13.28 -2.79 37.77
C GLU A 555 13.01 -2.43 36.29
N ALA A 556 13.15 -1.15 35.95
CA ALA A 556 13.01 -0.63 34.60
C ALA A 556 13.81 0.67 34.44
N MET A 557 13.96 1.11 33.20
CA MET A 557 14.52 2.42 32.89
C MET A 557 13.74 3.53 33.63
N PRO A 558 14.41 4.44 34.37
CA PRO A 558 13.70 5.46 35.13
C PRO A 558 13.04 6.50 34.22
N THR A 559 12.21 7.38 34.82
CA THR A 559 11.51 8.52 34.18
C THR A 559 10.37 8.19 33.23
N HIS A 560 10.25 6.93 32.78
CA HIS A 560 9.18 6.49 31.88
C HIS A 560 8.98 4.97 31.95
N ASN A 561 8.27 4.49 32.97
CA ASN A 561 8.13 3.06 33.28
C ASN A 561 6.69 2.61 33.62
N GLU A 562 5.70 3.43 33.29
CA GLU A 562 4.28 3.15 33.61
C GLU A 562 3.43 2.92 32.36
N MET A 563 4.04 2.98 31.17
CA MET A 563 3.37 2.91 29.88
C MET A 563 4.09 1.94 28.95
N SER A 564 3.35 1.34 28.02
CA SER A 564 3.91 0.41 27.02
C SER A 564 5.00 1.04 26.14
N ASP A 565 4.95 2.36 25.96
CA ASP A 565 5.98 3.23 25.36
C ASP A 565 7.40 2.93 25.89
N ALA A 566 7.51 2.59 27.17
CA ALA A 566 8.77 2.35 27.87
C ALA A 566 9.61 1.19 27.29
N VAL A 567 8.99 0.26 26.56
CA VAL A 567 9.73 -0.78 25.82
C VAL A 567 10.65 -0.13 24.79
N PHE A 568 10.13 0.82 24.00
CA PHE A 568 10.93 1.59 23.04
C PHE A 568 11.81 2.64 23.71
N MET A 569 11.35 3.27 24.79
CA MET A 569 12.13 4.34 25.43
C MET A 569 13.41 3.83 26.10
N GLY A 570 13.42 2.60 26.64
CA GLY A 570 14.57 2.05 27.38
C GLY A 570 15.35 0.96 26.65
N SER A 571 14.68 -0.10 26.17
CA SER A 571 15.36 -1.33 25.72
C SER A 571 16.34 -1.11 24.56
N PRO A 572 16.02 -0.32 23.52
CA PRO A 572 16.94 -0.02 22.43
C PRO A 572 18.25 0.64 22.88
N ILE A 573 18.20 1.65 23.78
CA ILE A 573 19.41 2.35 24.21
C ILE A 573 20.29 1.46 25.09
N LEU A 574 19.69 0.61 25.92
CA LEU A 574 20.39 -0.40 26.72
C LEU A 574 21.10 -1.41 25.82
N ALA A 575 20.44 -1.94 24.80
CA ALA A 575 21.08 -2.87 23.87
C ALA A 575 22.19 -2.19 23.03
N GLN A 576 22.03 -0.92 22.66
CA GLN A 576 23.10 -0.15 22.02
C GLN A 576 24.30 0.06 22.96
N ALA A 577 24.05 0.35 24.25
CA ALA A 577 25.11 0.45 25.25
C ALA A 577 25.86 -0.87 25.41
N GLY A 578 25.16 -2.00 25.45
CA GLY A 578 25.75 -3.35 25.44
C GLY A 578 26.63 -3.59 24.22
N ARG A 579 26.13 -3.29 23.01
CA ARG A 579 26.89 -3.43 21.76
C ARG A 579 28.16 -2.57 21.75
N ILE A 580 28.06 -1.32 22.19
CA ILE A 580 29.17 -0.36 22.16
C ILE A 580 30.20 -0.72 23.26
N SER A 581 29.75 -0.96 24.49
CA SER A 581 30.63 -1.28 25.63
C SER A 581 31.25 -2.67 25.57
N GLY A 582 30.52 -3.66 25.07
CA GLY A 582 30.82 -5.08 25.24
C GLY A 582 30.41 -5.62 26.61
N GLU A 583 29.72 -4.84 27.46
CA GLU A 583 29.31 -5.26 28.81
C GLU A 583 27.95 -5.97 28.80
N PRO A 584 27.85 -7.25 29.21
CA PRO A 584 26.60 -8.01 29.20
C PRO A 584 25.48 -7.42 30.05
N ARG A 585 25.81 -6.74 31.14
CA ARG A 585 24.84 -6.16 32.08
C ARG A 585 23.79 -5.27 31.42
N TYR A 586 24.13 -4.61 30.31
CA TYR A 586 23.19 -3.76 29.59
C TYR A 586 22.17 -4.57 28.78
N PHE A 587 22.55 -5.74 28.25
CA PHE A 587 21.63 -6.66 27.60
C PHE A 587 20.70 -7.32 28.62
N ASP A 588 21.23 -7.72 29.79
CA ASP A 588 20.44 -8.20 30.92
C ASP A 588 19.41 -7.14 31.36
N GLN A 589 19.84 -5.89 31.48
CA GLN A 589 18.97 -4.78 31.85
C GLN A 589 17.92 -4.47 30.77
N ALA A 590 18.24 -4.61 29.48
CA ALA A 590 17.27 -4.43 28.40
C ALA A 590 16.16 -5.48 28.49
N LEU A 591 16.52 -6.74 28.75
CA LEU A 591 15.56 -7.83 28.98
C LEU A 591 14.70 -7.58 30.24
N GLN A 592 15.33 -7.14 31.35
CA GLN A 592 14.61 -6.80 32.57
C GLN A 592 13.61 -5.67 32.36
N ASN A 593 14.03 -4.59 31.69
CA ASN A 593 13.15 -3.48 31.32
C ASN A 593 11.95 -3.95 30.48
N PHE A 594 12.20 -4.77 29.45
CA PHE A 594 11.14 -5.34 28.64
C PHE A 594 10.15 -6.17 29.48
N ARG A 595 10.64 -7.12 30.29
CA ARG A 595 9.81 -7.98 31.13
C ARG A 595 8.93 -7.18 32.08
N PHE A 596 9.49 -6.16 32.74
CA PHE A 596 8.75 -5.31 33.66
C PHE A 596 7.59 -4.59 32.95
N ILE A 597 7.86 -3.94 31.82
CA ILE A 597 6.84 -3.19 31.08
C ILE A 597 5.81 -4.13 30.44
N ALA A 598 6.24 -5.26 29.87
CA ALA A 598 5.33 -6.27 29.34
C ALA A 598 4.43 -6.86 30.42
N GLY A 599 4.95 -7.13 31.62
CA GLY A 599 4.16 -7.61 32.76
C GLY A 599 3.11 -6.60 33.24
N LEU A 600 3.33 -5.30 33.03
CA LEU A 600 2.36 -4.25 33.36
C LEU A 600 1.32 -4.00 32.25
N CYS A 601 1.75 -4.07 30.99
CA CYS A 601 0.99 -3.51 29.87
C CYS A 601 0.49 -4.54 28.86
N ARG A 602 1.05 -5.76 28.78
CA ARG A 602 0.53 -6.78 27.88
C ARG A 602 -0.77 -7.35 28.44
N ARG A 603 -1.82 -7.38 27.61
CA ARG A 603 -3.14 -7.96 27.94
C ARG A 603 -3.14 -9.47 27.67
N ASP A 604 -4.18 -10.14 28.16
CA ASP A 604 -4.38 -11.59 27.97
C ASP A 604 -4.59 -11.99 26.50
N ASP A 605 -5.11 -11.08 25.67
CA ASP A 605 -5.28 -11.25 24.22
C ASP A 605 -4.02 -10.86 23.43
N GLY A 606 -2.91 -10.61 24.11
CA GLY A 606 -1.59 -10.50 23.51
C GLY A 606 -1.21 -9.11 22.99
N ILE A 607 -2.17 -8.21 22.77
CA ILE A 607 -1.93 -6.79 22.50
C ILE A 607 -1.65 -6.00 23.79
N TYR A 608 -1.16 -4.77 23.66
CA TYR A 608 -0.77 -3.93 24.81
C TYR A 608 -1.84 -2.91 25.14
N ARG A 609 -2.21 -2.80 26.43
CA ARG A 609 -2.85 -1.59 26.97
C ARG A 609 -1.78 -0.50 27.10
N HIS A 610 -2.16 0.78 26.96
CA HIS A 610 -1.18 1.85 27.07
C HIS A 610 -0.59 1.97 28.48
N SER A 611 -1.40 1.80 29.53
CA SER A 611 -0.96 1.78 30.93
C SER A 611 -1.98 1.02 31.78
N PRO A 612 -1.63 0.60 33.01
CA PRO A 612 -2.58 -0.04 33.93
C PRO A 612 -3.79 0.82 34.37
N LEU A 613 -3.90 2.09 33.94
CA LEU A 613 -5.05 2.94 34.27
C LEU A 613 -6.36 2.50 33.62
N ASN A 614 -6.30 1.86 32.44
CA ASN A 614 -7.43 1.25 31.75
C ASN A 614 -6.95 0.28 30.67
N GLU A 615 -7.88 -0.46 30.07
CA GLU A 615 -7.58 -1.51 29.09
C GLU A 615 -7.38 -1.01 27.64
N ALA A 616 -7.35 0.30 27.39
CA ALA A 616 -7.29 0.82 26.03
C ALA A 616 -6.02 0.36 25.29
N ALA A 617 -6.21 -0.41 24.21
CA ALA A 617 -5.15 -0.82 23.31
C ALA A 617 -4.80 0.29 22.33
N TRP A 618 -4.26 1.40 22.85
CA TRP A 618 -3.88 2.55 22.05
C TRP A 618 -2.90 2.16 20.93
N GLY A 619 -3.14 2.63 19.71
CA GLY A 619 -2.41 2.25 18.50
C GLY A 619 -0.91 2.44 18.64
N ARG A 620 -0.46 3.66 18.97
CA ARG A 620 0.97 3.93 19.18
C ARG A 620 1.51 3.28 20.46
N GLY A 621 0.65 3.06 21.46
CA GLY A 621 0.96 2.24 22.64
C GLY A 621 1.28 0.78 22.28
N ASN A 622 0.78 0.27 21.16
CA ASN A 622 1.19 -1.02 20.58
C ASN A 622 2.38 -0.87 19.61
N GLY A 623 2.41 0.21 18.85
CA GLY A 623 3.53 0.53 17.97
C GLY A 623 4.87 0.62 18.70
N PHE A 624 4.91 1.17 19.92
CA PHE A 624 6.15 1.33 20.68
C PHE A 624 6.79 0.00 21.11
N PRO A 625 6.08 -0.96 21.74
CA PRO A 625 6.63 -2.30 21.98
C PRO A 625 7.15 -2.97 20.71
N ALA A 626 6.38 -2.91 19.61
CA ALA A 626 6.77 -3.51 18.33
C ALA A 626 8.07 -2.89 17.77
N LEU A 627 8.12 -1.55 17.67
CA LEU A 627 9.30 -0.81 17.21
C LEU A 627 10.49 -1.00 18.15
N GLY A 628 10.25 -0.95 19.47
CA GLY A 628 11.27 -1.07 20.50
C GLY A 628 11.98 -2.42 20.47
N LEU A 629 11.23 -3.51 20.41
CA LEU A 629 11.81 -4.86 20.28
C LEU A 629 12.51 -5.03 18.93
N ALA A 630 11.92 -4.55 17.83
CA ALA A 630 12.54 -4.62 16.51
C ALA A 630 13.90 -3.88 16.44
N LEU A 631 14.04 -2.73 17.11
CA LEU A 631 15.31 -2.00 17.20
C LEU A 631 16.30 -2.68 18.16
N THR A 632 15.82 -3.18 19.29
CA THR A 632 16.63 -3.87 20.30
C THR A 632 17.29 -5.12 19.72
N LEU A 633 16.49 -5.99 19.11
CA LEU A 633 16.93 -7.28 18.56
C LEU A 633 17.87 -7.16 17.35
N GLN A 634 17.96 -5.99 16.70
CA GLN A 634 18.94 -5.76 15.64
C GLN A 634 20.39 -5.74 16.14
N VAL A 635 20.60 -5.45 17.43
CA VAL A 635 21.94 -5.37 18.06
C VAL A 635 22.11 -6.31 19.25
N PHE A 636 21.05 -7.01 19.66
CA PHE A 636 21.08 -7.96 20.77
C PHE A 636 21.80 -9.26 20.36
N PRO A 637 22.71 -9.82 21.19
CA PRO A 637 23.45 -11.02 20.83
C PRO A 637 22.54 -12.25 20.74
N GLU A 638 22.57 -12.98 19.62
CA GLU A 638 21.72 -14.15 19.39
C GLU A 638 22.01 -15.31 20.36
N ASN A 639 23.22 -15.36 20.93
CA ASN A 639 23.63 -16.35 21.92
C ASN A 639 23.27 -15.97 23.37
N HIS A 640 22.68 -14.79 23.60
CA HIS A 640 22.23 -14.36 24.91
C HIS A 640 20.91 -15.06 25.27
N GLU A 641 20.74 -15.49 26.52
CA GLU A 641 19.57 -16.28 26.96
C GLU A 641 18.22 -15.58 26.68
N GLY A 642 18.17 -14.26 26.87
CA GLY A 642 16.98 -13.44 26.58
C GLY A 642 16.67 -13.16 25.11
N TYR A 643 17.53 -13.50 24.15
CA TYR A 643 17.28 -13.19 22.74
C TYR A 643 16.02 -13.89 22.22
N GLY A 644 15.93 -15.20 22.44
CA GLY A 644 14.79 -16.02 22.00
C GLY A 644 13.48 -15.53 22.60
N GLU A 645 13.47 -15.22 23.90
CA GLU A 645 12.29 -14.71 24.60
C GLU A 645 11.76 -13.40 24.00
N MET A 646 12.64 -12.41 23.78
CA MET A 646 12.22 -11.12 23.22
C MET A 646 11.79 -11.24 21.75
N ARG A 647 12.47 -12.09 20.97
CA ARG A 647 12.08 -12.39 19.58
C ARG A 647 10.69 -13.01 19.55
N ASP A 648 10.45 -14.04 20.36
CA ASP A 648 9.17 -14.76 20.38
C ASP A 648 8.04 -13.87 20.89
N ALA A 649 8.33 -12.98 21.85
CA ALA A 649 7.38 -11.97 22.29
C ALA A 649 7.02 -10.97 21.19
N LEU A 650 8.00 -10.50 20.40
CA LEU A 650 7.73 -9.64 19.24
C LEU A 650 6.89 -10.36 18.19
N VAL A 651 7.24 -11.60 17.83
CA VAL A 651 6.51 -12.38 16.83
C VAL A 651 5.07 -12.61 17.27
N ALA A 652 4.85 -13.02 18.53
CA ALA A 652 3.51 -13.19 19.07
C ALA A 652 2.70 -11.88 19.04
N HIS A 653 3.30 -10.77 19.49
CA HIS A 653 2.62 -9.47 19.46
C HIS A 653 2.23 -9.04 18.04
N LEU A 654 3.10 -9.27 17.06
CA LEU A 654 2.78 -8.98 15.66
C LEU A 654 1.63 -9.89 15.16
N GLN A 655 1.64 -11.19 15.51
CA GLN A 655 0.54 -12.11 15.17
C GLN A 655 -0.79 -11.63 15.73
N ASP A 656 -0.83 -11.19 17.00
CA ASP A 656 -2.03 -10.66 17.63
C ASP A 656 -2.50 -9.38 16.92
N LEU A 657 -1.57 -8.47 16.57
CA LEU A 657 -1.88 -7.26 15.80
C LEU A 657 -2.40 -7.55 14.39
N ALA A 658 -1.97 -8.63 13.74
CA ALA A 658 -2.38 -8.96 12.38
C ALA A 658 -3.89 -9.24 12.25
N ALA A 659 -4.55 -9.68 13.34
CA ALA A 659 -6.00 -9.86 13.39
C ALA A 659 -6.78 -8.52 13.35
N HIS A 660 -6.10 -7.40 13.60
CA HIS A 660 -6.68 -6.06 13.73
C HIS A 660 -6.28 -5.09 12.60
N GLN A 661 -5.59 -5.56 11.57
CA GLN A 661 -5.31 -4.75 10.39
C GLN A 661 -6.60 -4.55 9.59
N ASP A 662 -6.98 -3.30 9.33
CA ASP A 662 -8.17 -2.98 8.53
C ASP A 662 -7.93 -3.27 7.04
N ASN A 663 -9.01 -3.33 6.28
CA ASN A 663 -9.01 -3.65 4.85
C ASN A 663 -8.23 -2.65 4.00
N ASP A 664 -8.04 -1.43 4.48
CA ASP A 664 -7.23 -0.40 3.84
C ASP A 664 -5.72 -0.54 4.16
N GLY A 665 -5.34 -1.48 5.03
CA GLY A 665 -3.98 -1.76 5.45
C GLY A 665 -3.56 -1.06 6.75
N MET A 666 -4.41 -0.21 7.34
CA MET A 666 -4.11 0.57 8.53
C MET A 666 -4.39 -0.20 9.83
N TRP A 667 -3.75 0.26 10.91
CA TRP A 667 -4.21 0.00 12.27
C TRP A 667 -4.86 1.27 12.84
N HIS A 668 -5.84 1.07 13.71
CA HIS A 668 -6.61 2.16 14.28
C HIS A 668 -5.96 2.80 15.52
N GLN A 669 -6.39 4.01 15.85
CA GLN A 669 -6.03 4.73 17.07
C GLN A 669 -6.25 3.89 18.32
N ILE A 670 -7.21 2.99 18.31
CA ILE A 670 -7.39 1.95 19.32
C ILE A 670 -7.53 0.63 18.55
N ILE A 671 -6.58 -0.29 18.75
CA ILE A 671 -6.34 -1.46 17.90
C ILE A 671 -7.59 -2.35 17.76
N ASP A 672 -8.27 -2.63 18.87
CA ASP A 672 -9.44 -3.51 18.95
C ASP A 672 -10.78 -2.79 18.72
N HIS A 673 -10.73 -1.53 18.28
CA HIS A 673 -11.89 -0.67 18.09
C HIS A 673 -11.86 -0.02 16.69
N PRO A 674 -12.43 -0.70 15.66
CA PRO A 674 -12.38 -0.23 14.26
C PRO A 674 -13.14 1.08 14.04
N ASP A 675 -13.98 1.50 14.99
CA ASP A 675 -14.68 2.78 14.97
C ASP A 675 -13.86 3.97 15.46
N SER A 676 -12.63 3.73 15.92
CA SER A 676 -11.61 4.76 16.07
C SER A 676 -10.92 5.04 14.73
N TYR A 677 -10.28 6.19 14.56
CA TYR A 677 -9.69 6.54 13.26
C TYR A 677 -8.43 5.72 12.94
N ALA A 678 -8.23 5.37 11.67
CA ALA A 678 -6.97 4.81 11.16
C ALA A 678 -5.79 5.75 11.49
N GLU A 679 -4.74 5.26 12.16
CA GLU A 679 -3.66 6.10 12.71
C GLU A 679 -2.32 5.84 12.03
N LEU A 680 -1.72 6.90 11.49
CA LEU A 680 -0.54 6.83 10.63
C LEU A 680 0.71 6.34 11.37
N THR A 681 0.97 6.86 12.58
CA THR A 681 2.23 6.56 13.27
C THR A 681 2.29 5.12 13.79
N ALA A 682 1.20 4.63 14.38
CA ALA A 682 1.03 3.26 14.83
C ALA A 682 1.22 2.28 13.68
N THR A 683 0.51 2.51 12.56
CA THR A 683 0.66 1.72 11.34
C THR A 683 2.11 1.70 10.86
N SER A 684 2.78 2.85 10.84
CA SER A 684 4.18 2.95 10.40
C SER A 684 5.14 2.17 11.31
N MET A 685 4.90 2.18 12.62
CA MET A 685 5.72 1.48 13.63
C MET A 685 5.53 -0.03 13.56
N ILE A 686 4.27 -0.49 13.45
CA ILE A 686 3.93 -1.91 13.30
C ILE A 686 4.51 -2.45 11.99
N ALA A 687 4.32 -1.72 10.88
CA ALA A 687 4.90 -2.08 9.59
C ALA A 687 6.44 -2.13 9.63
N TYR A 688 7.12 -1.23 10.34
CA TYR A 688 8.57 -1.29 10.52
C TYR A 688 9.01 -2.58 11.24
N ALA A 689 8.27 -2.98 12.27
CA ALA A 689 8.53 -4.20 13.01
C ALA A 689 8.29 -5.46 12.15
N ILE A 690 7.20 -5.49 11.36
CA ILE A 690 6.94 -6.56 10.38
C ILE A 690 8.08 -6.63 9.36
N ALA A 691 8.47 -5.50 8.76
CA ALA A 691 9.58 -5.44 7.81
C ALA A 691 10.91 -5.92 8.42
N THR A 692 11.13 -5.67 9.71
CA THR A 692 12.30 -6.18 10.43
C THR A 692 12.20 -7.68 10.67
N GLY A 693 11.03 -8.20 11.05
CA GLY A 693 10.80 -9.63 11.21
C GLY A 693 11.01 -10.40 9.90
N LEU A 694 10.52 -9.87 8.77
CA LEU A 694 10.78 -10.43 7.44
C LEU A 694 12.27 -10.38 7.08
N GLU A 695 12.93 -9.25 7.28
CA GLU A 695 14.37 -9.08 6.99
C GLU A 695 15.25 -10.07 7.76
N LYS A 696 14.84 -10.40 9.00
CA LYS A 696 15.58 -11.25 9.93
C LYS A 696 15.14 -12.71 9.91
N GLY A 697 14.11 -13.07 9.14
CA GLY A 697 13.55 -14.43 9.12
C GLY A 697 12.81 -14.82 10.40
N TRP A 698 12.34 -13.85 11.20
CA TRP A 698 11.49 -14.14 12.37
C TRP A 698 10.03 -14.36 11.99
N LEU A 699 9.62 -13.79 10.85
CA LEU A 699 8.30 -13.96 10.27
C LEU A 699 8.46 -14.70 8.95
N GLU A 700 7.95 -15.92 8.91
CA GLU A 700 8.07 -16.82 7.77
C GLU A 700 6.67 -17.08 7.20
N SER A 701 6.16 -16.15 6.39
CA SER A 701 5.03 -16.43 5.49
C SER A 701 4.87 -15.32 4.45
N LYS A 702 4.32 -15.68 3.29
CA LYS A 702 3.94 -14.73 2.26
C LYS A 702 2.84 -13.77 2.72
N ASP A 703 2.00 -14.19 3.67
CA ASP A 703 0.94 -13.34 4.24
C ASP A 703 1.52 -12.11 4.92
N TRP A 704 2.65 -12.24 5.63
CA TRP A 704 3.34 -11.10 6.24
C TRP A 704 3.84 -10.08 5.21
N GLY A 705 4.30 -10.53 4.05
CA GLY A 705 4.66 -9.66 2.92
C GLY A 705 3.45 -8.88 2.40
N THR A 706 2.32 -9.57 2.18
CA THR A 706 1.07 -8.94 1.72
C THR A 706 0.56 -7.88 2.70
N ARG A 707 0.61 -8.19 4.01
CA ARG A 707 0.22 -7.27 5.08
C ARG A 707 1.10 -6.03 5.13
N LEU A 708 2.42 -6.22 4.96
CA LEU A 708 3.38 -5.12 4.89
C LEU A 708 3.15 -4.24 3.67
N ASP A 709 2.93 -4.83 2.49
CA ASP A 709 2.66 -4.10 1.25
C ASP A 709 1.36 -3.28 1.34
N SER A 710 0.32 -3.87 1.92
CA SER A 710 -0.96 -3.19 2.19
C SER A 710 -0.76 -2.01 3.16
N ALA A 711 -0.07 -2.21 4.28
CA ALA A 711 0.26 -1.15 5.23
C ALA A 711 1.11 -0.04 4.59
N TRP A 712 2.07 -0.40 3.72
CA TRP A 712 2.91 0.56 3.02
C TRP A 712 2.11 1.38 2.00
N ALA A 713 1.18 0.76 1.27
CA ALA A 713 0.26 1.47 0.39
C ALA A 713 -0.62 2.46 1.18
N ALA A 714 -1.13 2.04 2.34
CA ALA A 714 -1.92 2.86 3.24
C ALA A 714 -1.14 4.07 3.78
N VAL A 715 0.06 3.83 4.31
CA VAL A 715 0.98 4.89 4.78
C VAL A 715 1.23 5.92 3.67
N LYS A 716 1.45 5.49 2.43
CA LYS A 716 1.63 6.40 1.30
C LYS A 716 0.41 7.29 1.07
N MET A 717 -0.82 6.79 1.19
CA MET A 717 -2.04 7.59 1.05
C MET A 717 -2.13 8.71 2.09
N HIS A 718 -1.60 8.47 3.28
CA HIS A 718 -1.62 9.40 4.41
C HIS A 718 -0.48 10.43 4.41
N VAL A 719 0.44 10.37 3.44
CA VAL A 719 1.56 11.31 3.29
C VAL A 719 1.32 12.16 2.05
N ALA A 720 1.21 13.48 2.19
CA ALA A 720 1.07 14.37 1.04
C ALA A 720 2.28 14.30 0.11
N THR A 721 2.07 14.59 -1.18
CA THR A 721 3.15 14.61 -2.19
C THR A 721 4.19 15.71 -1.97
N ASP A 722 3.86 16.74 -1.19
CA ASP A 722 4.81 17.77 -0.74
C ASP A 722 5.80 17.27 0.33
N GLY A 723 5.57 16.09 0.91
CA GLY A 723 6.38 15.52 1.99
C GLY A 723 6.33 16.28 3.31
N ARG A 724 5.49 17.31 3.42
CA ARG A 724 5.34 18.14 4.60
C ARG A 724 4.10 17.77 5.40
N ASN A 725 2.99 17.48 4.72
CA ASN A 725 1.70 17.29 5.36
C ASN A 725 1.31 15.82 5.50
N PHE A 726 0.64 15.49 6.61
CA PHE A 726 0.18 14.15 6.93
C PHE A 726 -1.31 14.13 7.26
N VAL A 727 -1.94 12.96 7.10
CA VAL A 727 -3.32 12.70 7.47
C VAL A 727 -3.37 11.67 8.60
N ASN A 728 -4.16 11.94 9.63
CA ASN A 728 -4.38 11.06 10.79
C ASN A 728 -3.12 10.73 11.61
N VAL A 729 -2.35 11.74 11.99
CA VAL A 729 -1.31 11.58 13.02
C VAL A 729 -1.91 11.86 14.39
N CYS A 730 -1.91 10.89 15.30
CA CYS A 730 -2.36 11.13 16.67
C CYS A 730 -1.41 12.14 17.35
N THR A 731 -1.97 13.20 17.92
CA THR A 731 -1.24 14.19 18.73
C THR A 731 -0.50 13.56 19.91
N GLY A 732 0.26 14.37 20.65
CA GLY A 732 1.03 13.92 21.81
C GLY A 732 0.07 13.38 22.88
N THR A 733 0.25 12.14 23.29
CA THR A 733 -0.70 11.43 24.16
C THR A 733 0.11 10.66 25.20
N GLY A 734 -0.03 11.04 26.46
CA GLY A 734 0.41 10.21 27.59
C GLY A 734 -0.72 9.27 28.02
N LYS A 735 -0.53 8.54 29.12
CA LYS A 735 -1.59 7.70 29.69
C LYS A 735 -2.86 8.51 29.96
N GLN A 736 -3.99 8.03 29.46
CA GLN A 736 -5.30 8.60 29.72
C GLN A 736 -6.01 7.83 30.83
N ALA A 737 -7.00 8.46 31.48
CA ALA A 737 -7.78 7.83 32.53
C ALA A 737 -8.87 6.90 31.96
N THR A 738 -9.44 7.24 30.80
CA THR A 738 -10.54 6.48 30.20
C THR A 738 -10.27 6.07 28.75
N LEU A 739 -11.01 5.07 28.25
CA LEU A 739 -11.01 4.69 26.83
C LEU A 739 -11.45 5.85 25.92
N GLU A 740 -12.45 6.61 26.36
CA GLU A 740 -13.01 7.74 25.61
C GLU A 740 -11.98 8.85 25.37
N ASP A 741 -11.09 9.08 26.33
CA ASP A 741 -9.98 10.03 26.17
C ASP A 741 -9.01 9.62 25.04
N TYR A 742 -8.88 8.31 24.76
CA TYR A 742 -8.10 7.83 23.60
C TYR A 742 -8.84 8.04 22.29
N TYR A 743 -10.16 7.82 22.25
CA TYR A 743 -10.98 8.11 21.07
C TYR A 743 -10.89 9.59 20.67
N ARG A 744 -10.89 10.49 21.67
CA ARG A 744 -10.89 11.94 21.46
C ARG A 744 -9.52 12.56 21.19
N ARG A 745 -8.44 11.77 21.12
CA ARG A 745 -7.12 12.31 20.77
C ARG A 745 -7.15 12.83 19.34
N GLU A 746 -6.69 14.07 19.18
CA GLU A 746 -6.63 14.76 17.90
C GLU A 746 -5.87 13.93 16.84
N ALA A 747 -6.53 13.71 15.70
CA ALA A 747 -5.94 13.23 14.45
C ALA A 747 -5.49 14.41 13.59
N ILE A 748 -4.21 14.77 13.71
CA ILE A 748 -3.61 15.92 13.05
C ILE A 748 -3.71 15.78 11.52
N LEU A 749 -4.09 16.88 10.88
CA LEU A 749 -4.03 17.12 9.44
C LEU A 749 -3.03 18.23 9.17
N GLY A 750 -1.93 17.91 8.52
CA GLY A 750 -0.87 18.87 8.22
C GLY A 750 0.50 18.46 8.75
N PRO A 751 1.41 19.43 9.01
CA PRO A 751 2.79 19.13 9.34
C PRO A 751 2.91 18.52 10.74
N ASP A 752 3.60 17.37 10.84
CA ASP A 752 3.87 16.73 12.13
C ASP A 752 5.21 15.99 12.15
N GLY A 753 6.04 16.27 13.16
CA GLY A 753 7.35 15.64 13.29
C GLY A 753 7.30 14.14 13.63
N ARG A 754 6.28 13.67 14.36
CA ARG A 754 6.11 12.25 14.72
C ARG A 754 5.72 11.46 13.48
N GLY A 755 4.79 12.00 12.70
CA GLY A 755 4.42 11.49 11.38
C GLY A 755 5.65 11.34 10.50
N ALA A 756 6.42 12.42 10.35
CA ALA A 756 7.66 12.41 9.57
C ALA A 756 8.66 11.35 10.06
N ALA A 757 8.95 11.31 11.36
CA ALA A 757 9.92 10.37 11.93
C ALA A 757 9.56 8.91 11.63
N MET A 758 8.31 8.50 11.90
CA MET A 758 7.89 7.11 11.72
C MET A 758 7.78 6.71 10.24
N VAL A 759 7.27 7.60 9.39
CA VAL A 759 7.22 7.39 7.93
C VAL A 759 8.62 7.29 7.35
N MET A 760 9.57 8.14 7.78
CA MET A 760 10.95 8.09 7.29
C MET A 760 11.66 6.80 7.73
N MET A 761 11.46 6.35 8.98
CA MET A 761 12.00 5.07 9.46
C MET A 761 11.47 3.89 8.62
N LEU A 762 10.16 3.85 8.38
CA LEU A 762 9.55 2.81 7.54
C LEU A 762 10.03 2.91 6.09
N ALA A 763 10.04 4.09 5.48
CA ALA A 763 10.48 4.28 4.10
C ALA A 763 11.95 3.86 3.90
N SER A 764 12.82 4.18 4.86
CA SER A 764 14.21 3.70 4.86
C SER A 764 14.29 2.17 4.94
N LYS A 765 13.47 1.56 5.80
CA LYS A 765 13.40 0.10 5.95
C LYS A 765 12.88 -0.60 4.69
N MET A 766 11.78 -0.10 4.11
CA MET A 766 11.19 -0.61 2.88
C MET A 766 12.14 -0.49 1.69
N LYS A 767 12.91 0.60 1.62
CA LYS A 767 13.98 0.75 0.62
C LYS A 767 15.00 -0.37 0.73
N LYS A 768 15.54 -0.63 1.93
CA LYS A 768 16.53 -1.71 2.15
C LYS A 768 15.96 -3.10 1.85
N LEU A 769 14.69 -3.33 2.15
CA LEU A 769 14.03 -4.60 1.91
C LEU A 769 13.85 -4.87 0.41
N GLY A 770 13.50 -3.85 -0.39
CA GLY A 770 13.36 -3.98 -1.85
C GLY A 770 14.67 -4.01 -2.64
N GLU A 771 15.81 -3.77 -2.00
CA GLU A 771 17.16 -3.95 -2.58
C GLU A 771 17.69 -5.39 -2.41
N ARG A 772 17.02 -6.21 -1.60
CA ARG A 772 17.30 -7.65 -1.42
C ARG A 772 16.45 -8.48 -2.37
#